data_AF-A0A835STR7-F1
#
_entry.id   AF-A0A835STR7-F1
#
_cell.length_a   1.000
_cell.length_b   1.000
_cell.length_c   1.000
_cell.angle_alpha   90.00
_cell.angle_beta   90.00
_cell.angle_gamma   90.00
#
_symmetry.space_group_name_H-M   'P 1'
#
loop_
_entity.id
_entity.type
_entity.pdbx_description
1 polymer ?
#
loop_
_entity_poly.entity_id
_entity_poly.type
_entity_poly.pdbx_seq_one_letter_code
_entity_poly.pdbx_strand_id
1 'polypeptide(L)'
;MRSTSASSSAAFGIIAVCLLATAQQAAAGLYQSTGRISVVDTSYPSGAHTNDYVLTADEGGIYTLIATATAAAGGDLFTGLVSGGMVRVVSFYEPKLGVPWDIFGLTVISPPPPPMPPSPPPSPPPPASRIGSRASSTKTQPWLSNWNPGVILDQEIPDPPRVVRDLPTLFILLDLCGKGGGPATTEDSLANMLYRGLTPFQDYVATCSYGKAQFDQTNTRILTVKLPCSGVSKVSKMAWDSSSCSKDNLFNWMYEVEYYIDNVLKPKDWNHRRYRHHVIITPPNMQKWAGSDCDWSGMGSIGMAQSTWSYAWVSGDNWQTKQVYLHEMGHNYNLMHAATMQPAAAGGPDTCSHCDWSSAMGFCCETRCMSAPHNYQLGWAKPAATVNGSQLSEGNTLAFELPSQIMSDANFLQVTTDWLSPTSVSTAAINDFGGPAFYNPANATFYFSYRQEFDDFDEVADGYAGGTNVYLFTITSQMDKKDSVHVALLTEASPSWTDPSGSLVVRQVGTSGDTAIVTVCRPEPAGEKSEDACTDFWDNDCDGLIDADDPDCAWYYGSLPSPPPPPPLKKASPPPSPPPPPPPKRSPPPPSPPPPPKRSPPPPPSAPPPGLPPPPKRVSPPPRLAEQTDGSPPPSPAPPPVIADTGGSKKKRPPPPGSGKVPKKPKPAKRGLQAATQDTARAPIRQAPTAIRHRRHAAAS
;
A
#
# COMPACT_ATOMS: atom_id res chain seq x y z
N MET A 1 -31.45 -40.94 55.91
CA MET A 1 -32.68 -40.92 55.09
C MET A 1 -32.25 -41.08 53.62
N ARG A 2 -32.90 -42.02 52.89
CA ARG A 2 -33.27 -42.09 51.45
C ARG A 2 -32.47 -41.24 50.42
N SER A 3 -32.26 -41.61 49.16
CA SER A 3 -32.61 -42.76 48.29
C SER A 3 -32.26 -42.36 46.83
N THR A 4 -31.76 -43.34 46.03
CA THR A 4 -32.02 -43.62 44.59
C THR A 4 -31.57 -42.71 43.41
N SER A 5 -30.78 -43.34 42.52
CA SER A 5 -30.84 -43.45 41.02
C SER A 5 -30.87 -42.18 40.13
N ALA A 6 -30.31 -42.12 38.91
CA ALA A 6 -30.10 -43.12 37.86
C ALA A 6 -29.02 -42.66 36.82
N SER A 7 -28.66 -43.60 35.95
CA SER A 7 -27.69 -43.60 34.84
C SER A 7 -28.07 -42.78 33.59
N SER A 8 -27.07 -42.30 32.84
CA SER A 8 -26.99 -42.41 31.36
C SER A 8 -25.57 -42.13 30.89
N SER A 9 -24.98 -43.09 30.18
CA SER A 9 -23.68 -43.01 29.52
C SER A 9 -23.87 -42.45 28.11
N ALA A 10 -23.14 -41.39 27.75
CA ALA A 10 -22.92 -40.98 26.36
C ALA A 10 -21.48 -41.36 26.00
N ALA A 11 -21.33 -42.25 25.02
CA ALA A 11 -20.03 -42.59 24.44
C ALA A 11 -19.67 -41.54 23.39
N PHE A 12 -18.71 -40.68 23.71
CA PHE A 12 -17.97 -39.92 22.70
C PHE A 12 -16.85 -40.81 22.17
N GLY A 13 -16.85 -41.08 20.86
CA GLY A 13 -15.72 -41.72 20.19
C GLY A 13 -14.55 -40.75 20.16
N ILE A 14 -13.45 -41.12 20.83
CA ILE A 14 -12.18 -40.38 20.81
C ILE A 14 -11.26 -41.08 19.82
N ILE A 15 -10.76 -40.35 18.83
CA ILE A 15 -9.63 -40.81 18.01
C ILE A 15 -8.37 -40.56 18.83
N ALA A 16 -7.67 -41.63 19.22
CA ALA A 16 -6.40 -41.53 19.94
C ALA A 16 -5.25 -41.90 18.99
N VAL A 17 -4.40 -40.92 18.65
CA VAL A 17 -3.15 -41.13 17.90
C VAL A 17 -1.99 -41.14 18.89
N CYS A 18 -1.33 -42.28 19.07
CA CYS A 18 -0.11 -42.39 19.86
C CYS A 18 1.13 -42.34 18.93
N LEU A 19 1.96 -41.31 19.09
CA LEU A 19 3.29 -41.21 18.48
C LEU A 19 4.36 -41.55 19.53
N LEU A 20 5.13 -42.61 19.29
CA LEU A 20 6.39 -42.86 19.99
C LEU A 20 7.52 -42.69 18.98
N ALA A 21 8.21 -41.55 19.03
CA ALA A 21 9.45 -41.34 18.32
C ALA A 21 10.55 -41.01 19.33
N THR A 22 11.53 -41.90 19.46
CA THR A 22 12.79 -41.63 20.15
C THR A 22 13.61 -40.65 19.31
N ALA A 23 13.71 -39.41 19.75
CA ALA A 23 14.55 -38.39 19.12
C ALA A 23 16.01 -38.54 19.58
N GLN A 24 16.86 -39.10 18.73
CA GLN A 24 18.29 -38.84 18.77
C GLN A 24 18.84 -38.94 17.35
N GLN A 25 19.48 -37.85 16.89
CA GLN A 25 20.18 -37.65 15.61
C GLN A 25 19.38 -36.97 14.48
N ALA A 26 19.23 -35.65 14.59
CA ALA A 26 19.09 -34.76 13.44
C ALA A 26 19.85 -33.45 13.75
N ALA A 27 21.17 -33.58 13.89
CA ALA A 27 22.11 -32.46 13.96
C ALA A 27 23.28 -32.75 13.01
N ALA A 28 22.97 -32.85 11.72
CA ALA A 28 23.90 -32.74 10.60
C ALA A 28 23.03 -32.88 9.34
N GLY A 29 22.83 -31.79 8.60
CA GLY A 29 22.10 -31.81 7.33
C GLY A 29 22.65 -32.86 6.36
N LEU A 30 21.75 -33.34 5.49
CA LEU A 30 21.83 -34.48 4.57
C LEU A 30 21.33 -35.79 5.16
N TYR A 31 20.00 -36.01 5.15
CA TYR A 31 19.35 -37.29 4.80
C TYR A 31 17.83 -37.09 4.70
N GLN A 32 17.21 -37.57 3.61
CA GLN A 32 15.76 -37.75 3.54
C GLN A 32 15.37 -38.78 4.60
N SER A 33 14.49 -38.41 5.55
CA SER A 33 13.91 -39.36 6.49
C SER A 33 12.57 -39.84 5.95
N THR A 34 12.44 -41.15 5.73
CA THR A 34 11.17 -41.81 5.44
C THR A 34 10.68 -42.46 6.72
N GLY A 35 9.58 -41.97 7.28
CA GLY A 35 8.88 -42.58 8.41
C GLY A 35 7.71 -43.43 7.94
N ARG A 36 7.49 -44.59 8.56
CA ARG A 36 6.24 -45.35 8.45
C ARG A 36 5.33 -44.98 9.60
N ILE A 37 4.07 -44.68 9.30
CA ILE A 37 3.02 -44.52 10.31
C ILE A 37 1.99 -45.61 10.08
N SER A 38 1.71 -46.39 11.12
CA SER A 38 0.60 -47.33 11.15
C SER A 38 -0.58 -46.67 11.86
N VAL A 39 -1.69 -46.47 11.15
CA VAL A 39 -2.92 -45.94 11.75
C VAL A 39 -3.81 -47.12 12.13
N VAL A 40 -4.22 -47.17 13.40
CA VAL A 40 -5.15 -48.18 13.92
C VAL A 40 -6.54 -47.57 13.97
N ASP A 41 -7.45 -48.08 13.15
CA ASP A 41 -8.86 -47.70 13.20
C ASP A 41 -9.59 -48.59 14.23
N THR A 42 -10.13 -47.99 15.29
CA THR A 42 -10.88 -48.66 16.35
C THR A 42 -12.40 -48.49 16.23
N SER A 43 -12.90 -47.91 15.15
CA SER A 43 -14.34 -47.65 14.95
C SER A 43 -15.17 -48.91 14.67
N TYR A 44 -14.52 -50.07 14.46
CA TYR A 44 -15.19 -51.34 14.24
C TYR A 44 -15.22 -52.22 15.51
N PRO A 45 -16.40 -52.72 15.94
CA PRO A 45 -16.51 -53.59 17.11
C PRO A 45 -15.97 -55.02 16.90
N SER A 46 -15.39 -55.34 15.73
CA SER A 46 -14.81 -56.65 15.44
C SER A 46 -13.55 -56.56 14.57
N GLY A 47 -12.41 -56.21 15.18
CA GLY A 47 -11.08 -56.32 14.59
C GLY A 47 -10.49 -54.97 14.15
N ALA A 48 -9.30 -54.67 14.66
CA ALA A 48 -8.55 -53.47 14.29
C ALA A 48 -7.99 -53.60 12.86
N HIS A 49 -8.29 -52.63 12.01
CA HIS A 49 -7.64 -52.48 10.71
C HIS A 49 -6.41 -51.58 10.87
N THR A 50 -5.27 -52.05 10.37
CA THR A 50 -4.01 -51.28 10.31
C THR A 50 -3.69 -50.99 8.86
N ASN A 51 -3.59 -49.71 8.52
CA ASN A 51 -3.07 -49.26 7.24
C ASN A 51 -1.74 -48.54 7.46
N ASP A 52 -0.74 -48.91 6.67
CA ASP A 52 0.59 -48.30 6.70
C ASP A 52 0.66 -47.16 5.67
N TYR A 53 1.05 -45.98 6.12
CA TYR A 53 1.30 -44.82 5.27
C TYR A 53 2.78 -44.44 5.28
N VAL A 54 3.27 -43.92 4.15
CA VAL A 54 4.63 -43.41 4.00
C VAL A 54 4.58 -41.91 3.82
N LEU A 55 5.26 -41.18 4.71
CA LEU A 55 5.46 -39.74 4.59
C LEU A 55 6.87 -39.49 4.04
N THR A 56 6.95 -38.55 3.11
CA THR A 56 8.23 -38.04 2.59
C THR A 56 8.27 -36.55 2.84
N ALA A 57 9.31 -36.08 3.53
CA ALA A 57 9.55 -34.65 3.73
C ALA A 57 10.48 -34.12 2.62
N ASP A 58 10.16 -32.94 2.09
CA ASP A 58 11.08 -32.18 1.24
C ASP A 58 11.91 -31.18 2.06
N GLU A 59 12.83 -30.47 1.39
CA GLU A 59 13.80 -29.55 2.02
C GLU A 59 13.15 -28.33 2.71
N GLY A 60 11.82 -28.15 2.60
CA GLY A 60 11.06 -27.08 3.25
C GLY A 60 10.26 -27.52 4.48
N GLY A 61 10.32 -28.79 4.88
CA GLY A 61 9.49 -29.31 5.98
C GLY A 61 8.02 -29.51 5.61
N ILE A 62 7.69 -29.53 4.31
CA ILE A 62 6.35 -29.83 3.82
C ILE A 62 6.21 -31.35 3.73
N TYR A 63 5.24 -31.90 4.45
CA TYR A 63 4.94 -33.33 4.41
C TYR A 63 3.92 -33.59 3.31
N THR A 64 4.33 -34.28 2.24
CA THR A 64 3.40 -34.71 1.20
C THR A 64 2.86 -36.10 1.53
N LEU A 65 1.54 -36.22 1.75
CA LEU A 65 0.86 -37.50 1.90
C LEU A 65 0.55 -38.08 0.51
N ILE A 66 1.30 -39.09 0.09
CA ILE A 66 0.99 -39.84 -1.14
C ILE A 66 0.18 -41.09 -0.75
N ALA A 67 -1.14 -41.00 -0.79
CA ALA A 67 -2.00 -42.16 -0.64
C ALA A 67 -2.08 -42.92 -1.96
N THR A 68 -1.45 -44.10 -2.06
CA THR A 68 -1.68 -45.01 -3.19
C THR A 68 -2.75 -46.02 -2.78
N ALA A 69 -3.98 -45.84 -3.25
CA ALA A 69 -5.05 -46.77 -2.97
C ALA A 69 -4.87 -48.06 -3.80
N THR A 70 -4.31 -49.10 -3.21
CA THR A 70 -4.50 -50.47 -3.72
C THR A 70 -5.81 -51.00 -3.14
N ALA A 71 -6.85 -51.06 -3.97
CA ALA A 71 -8.15 -51.58 -3.58
C ALA A 71 -8.06 -53.07 -3.22
N ALA A 72 -8.10 -53.37 -1.92
CA ALA A 72 -8.47 -54.67 -1.39
C ALA A 72 -9.80 -54.50 -0.62
N ALA A 73 -10.89 -54.84 -1.32
CA ALA A 73 -12.23 -55.16 -0.84
C ALA A 73 -12.76 -54.48 0.43
N GLY A 74 -13.67 -53.52 0.24
CA GLY A 74 -14.85 -53.32 1.10
C GLY A 74 -14.95 -51.95 1.79
N GLY A 75 -15.88 -51.12 1.32
CA GLY A 75 -16.38 -49.92 2.02
C GLY A 75 -16.01 -48.60 1.35
N ASP A 76 -16.98 -48.02 0.63
CA ASP A 76 -16.85 -46.81 -0.17
C ASP A 76 -16.68 -45.52 0.66
N LEU A 77 -15.56 -44.81 0.43
CA LEU A 77 -15.43 -43.37 0.67
C LEU A 77 -15.06 -42.59 -0.61
N PHE A 78 -14.86 -43.28 -1.76
CA PHE A 78 -14.31 -42.67 -2.97
C PHE A 78 -14.92 -43.17 -4.29
N THR A 79 -16.15 -43.67 -4.30
CA THR A 79 -16.90 -43.93 -5.55
C THR A 79 -17.35 -42.61 -6.18
N GLY A 80 -16.43 -41.93 -6.87
CA GLY A 80 -16.71 -40.71 -7.62
C GLY A 80 -15.50 -40.07 -8.31
N LEU A 81 -14.27 -40.36 -7.86
CA LEU A 81 -13.06 -39.85 -8.51
C LEU A 81 -12.68 -40.68 -9.73
N VAL A 82 -13.34 -40.42 -10.86
CA VAL A 82 -12.79 -40.75 -12.18
C VAL A 82 -11.56 -39.85 -12.41
N SER A 83 -10.41 -40.51 -12.62
CA SER A 83 -9.05 -39.99 -12.89
C SER A 83 -8.88 -38.46 -13.02
N GLY A 84 -8.14 -37.86 -12.09
CA GLY A 84 -7.50 -36.54 -12.31
C GLY A 84 -7.66 -35.49 -11.20
N GLY A 85 -8.43 -35.76 -10.14
CA GLY A 85 -8.59 -34.81 -9.04
C GLY A 85 -7.36 -34.73 -8.12
N MET A 86 -6.91 -33.51 -7.82
CA MET A 86 -5.99 -33.24 -6.71
C MET A 86 -6.80 -32.90 -5.46
N VAL A 87 -6.44 -33.49 -4.31
CA VAL A 87 -7.00 -33.15 -3.00
C VAL A 87 -5.94 -32.37 -2.24
N ARG A 88 -6.26 -31.15 -1.80
CA ARG A 88 -5.40 -30.34 -0.93
C ARG A 88 -5.91 -30.44 0.50
N VAL A 89 -5.07 -30.87 1.43
CA VAL A 89 -5.34 -30.86 2.87
C VAL A 89 -4.51 -29.75 3.49
N VAL A 90 -5.14 -28.85 4.25
CA VAL A 90 -4.48 -27.73 4.93
C VAL A 90 -4.68 -27.90 6.43
N SER A 91 -3.62 -27.68 7.21
CA SER A 91 -3.67 -27.64 8.69
C SER A 91 -3.40 -26.21 9.15
N PHE A 92 -4.09 -25.78 10.22
CA PHE A 92 -4.21 -24.36 10.58
C PHE A 92 -3.42 -23.92 11.83
N TYR A 93 -2.40 -24.66 12.31
CA TYR A 93 -1.60 -24.21 13.46
C TYR A 93 -0.10 -24.52 13.39
N GLU A 94 0.73 -23.62 13.95
CA GLU A 94 2.13 -23.87 14.28
C GLU A 94 2.27 -24.92 15.40
N PRO A 95 3.21 -25.88 15.29
CA PRO A 95 3.35 -26.96 16.26
C PRO A 95 3.87 -26.44 17.61
N LYS A 96 3.07 -26.61 18.67
CA LYS A 96 3.57 -26.63 20.06
C LYS A 96 3.88 -28.07 20.46
N LEU A 97 5.12 -28.31 20.91
CA LEU A 97 5.57 -29.65 21.31
C LEU A 97 4.67 -30.21 22.45
N GLY A 98 4.02 -31.35 22.20
CA GLY A 98 3.29 -32.10 23.22
C GLY A 98 1.75 -31.96 23.22
N VAL A 99 1.14 -31.33 22.22
CA VAL A 99 -0.32 -31.25 22.08
C VAL A 99 -0.81 -32.16 20.94
N PRO A 100 -1.90 -32.95 21.12
CA PRO A 100 -2.51 -33.74 20.05
C PRO A 100 -3.05 -32.85 18.92
N TRP A 101 -3.01 -33.36 17.69
CA TRP A 101 -3.54 -32.69 16.50
C TRP A 101 -5.01 -33.06 16.28
N ASP A 102 -5.84 -32.09 15.88
CA ASP A 102 -7.16 -32.34 15.30
C ASP A 102 -7.18 -31.89 13.83
N ILE A 103 -7.86 -32.65 12.97
CA ILE A 103 -8.06 -32.33 11.55
C ILE A 103 -9.52 -31.88 11.37
N PHE A 104 -9.72 -30.65 10.89
CA PHE A 104 -11.05 -30.12 10.60
C PHE A 104 -11.10 -29.59 9.15
N GLY A 105 -11.66 -30.38 8.23
CA GLY A 105 -12.06 -29.93 6.89
C GLY A 105 -11.34 -30.58 5.70
N LEU A 106 -12.11 -30.91 4.66
CA LEU A 106 -11.63 -31.46 3.38
C LEU A 106 -12.35 -30.72 2.25
N THR A 107 -11.61 -30.03 1.38
CA THR A 107 -12.17 -29.28 0.24
C THR A 107 -11.78 -29.96 -1.06
N VAL A 108 -12.78 -30.28 -1.89
CA VAL A 108 -12.60 -30.84 -3.23
C VAL A 108 -12.71 -29.71 -4.24
N ILE A 109 -11.66 -29.48 -5.04
CA ILE A 109 -11.64 -28.45 -6.09
C ILE A 109 -11.87 -29.15 -7.44
N SER A 110 -12.96 -28.81 -8.12
CA SER A 110 -13.22 -29.24 -9.49
C SER A 110 -12.42 -28.39 -10.49
N PRO A 111 -11.86 -28.96 -11.57
CA PRO A 111 -11.17 -28.17 -12.59
C PRO A 111 -12.16 -27.28 -13.37
N PRO A 112 -11.75 -26.07 -13.80
CA PRO A 112 -12.61 -25.17 -14.55
C PRO A 112 -12.92 -25.70 -15.96
N PRO A 113 -14.07 -25.32 -16.56
CA PRO A 113 -14.41 -25.71 -17.93
C PRO A 113 -13.42 -25.10 -18.95
N PRO A 114 -13.20 -25.76 -20.11
CA PRO A 114 -12.30 -25.26 -21.13
C PRO A 114 -12.80 -23.93 -21.74
N PRO A 115 -11.89 -23.00 -22.10
CA PRO A 115 -12.26 -21.70 -22.62
C PRO A 115 -12.93 -21.78 -24.00
N MET A 116 -13.96 -20.96 -24.22
CA MET A 116 -14.58 -20.80 -25.53
C MET A 116 -13.64 -20.08 -26.52
N PRO A 117 -13.72 -20.40 -27.83
CA PRO A 117 -12.91 -19.72 -28.85
C PRO A 117 -13.31 -18.24 -29.00
N PRO A 118 -12.35 -17.34 -29.30
CA PRO A 118 -12.62 -15.90 -29.39
C PRO A 118 -13.44 -15.54 -30.63
N SER A 119 -14.34 -14.57 -30.46
CA SER A 119 -15.11 -13.93 -31.54
C SER A 119 -14.19 -13.14 -32.49
N PRO A 120 -14.50 -13.10 -33.80
CA PRO A 120 -13.72 -12.32 -34.76
C PRO A 120 -13.87 -10.80 -34.50
N PRO A 121 -12.82 -10.00 -34.75
CA PRO A 121 -12.83 -8.57 -34.48
C PRO A 121 -13.76 -7.79 -35.45
N PRO A 122 -14.43 -6.73 -34.98
CA PRO A 122 -15.25 -5.87 -35.83
C PRO A 122 -14.38 -5.00 -36.76
N SER A 123 -14.89 -4.79 -37.98
CA SER A 123 -14.26 -3.98 -39.02
C SER A 123 -14.12 -2.50 -38.61
N PRO A 124 -13.02 -1.82 -38.98
CA PRO A 124 -12.80 -0.43 -38.61
C PRO A 124 -13.74 0.55 -39.35
N PRO A 125 -14.22 1.62 -38.69
CA PRO A 125 -15.03 2.64 -39.34
C PRO A 125 -14.18 3.58 -40.23
N PRO A 126 -14.79 4.20 -41.27
CA PRO A 126 -14.09 5.09 -42.19
C PRO A 126 -13.72 6.44 -41.53
N PRO A 127 -12.66 7.11 -42.03
CA PRO A 127 -12.12 8.33 -41.40
C PRO A 127 -13.03 9.55 -41.66
N ALA A 128 -13.44 10.21 -40.59
CA ALA A 128 -14.17 11.48 -40.64
C ALA A 128 -13.19 12.67 -40.76
N SER A 129 -13.40 13.51 -41.77
CA SER A 129 -12.69 14.76 -42.03
C SER A 129 -13.02 15.83 -40.98
N ARG A 130 -12.00 16.38 -40.30
CA ARG A 130 -12.13 17.56 -39.43
C ARG A 130 -11.90 18.85 -40.23
N ILE A 131 -12.95 19.67 -40.31
CA ILE A 131 -12.87 21.10 -40.70
C ILE A 131 -12.76 21.91 -39.42
N GLY A 132 -11.73 22.75 -39.34
CA GLY A 132 -11.48 23.63 -38.20
C GLY A 132 -12.30 24.92 -38.23
N SER A 133 -12.67 25.42 -37.05
CA SER A 133 -13.02 26.82 -36.87
C SER A 133 -12.39 27.35 -35.59
N ARG A 134 -11.73 28.50 -35.76
CA ARG A 134 -10.88 29.19 -34.79
C ARG A 134 -11.72 30.29 -34.17
N ALA A 135 -11.95 30.25 -32.86
CA ALA A 135 -12.55 31.35 -32.11
C ALA A 135 -11.57 31.84 -31.04
N SER A 136 -11.19 33.10 -31.17
CA SER A 136 -10.33 33.87 -30.29
C SER A 136 -11.12 34.33 -29.05
N SER A 137 -10.65 33.99 -27.86
CA SER A 137 -11.07 34.68 -26.62
C SER A 137 -9.85 35.20 -25.86
N THR A 138 -9.90 36.50 -25.60
CA THR A 138 -8.94 37.30 -24.84
C THR A 138 -8.96 36.91 -23.37
N LYS A 139 -7.83 36.39 -22.85
CA LYS A 139 -7.59 36.23 -21.41
C LYS A 139 -6.61 37.27 -20.88
N THR A 140 -7.03 37.93 -19.81
CA THR A 140 -6.21 38.67 -18.86
C THR A 140 -5.19 37.75 -18.19
N GLN A 141 -3.92 38.16 -18.19
CA GLN A 141 -2.77 37.41 -17.69
C GLN A 141 -2.41 37.82 -16.25
N PRO A 142 -2.30 36.89 -15.31
CA PRO A 142 -1.41 37.01 -14.16
C PRO A 142 -0.01 36.45 -14.52
N TRP A 143 1.00 37.11 -13.98
CA TRP A 143 2.43 36.95 -14.26
C TRP A 143 2.94 35.51 -14.20
N LEU A 144 3.19 34.91 -15.37
CA LEU A 144 4.12 33.79 -15.55
C LEU A 144 5.42 34.34 -16.11
N SER A 145 6.49 34.23 -15.33
CA SER A 145 7.85 34.52 -15.78
C SER A 145 8.26 33.50 -16.84
N ASN A 146 8.47 33.96 -18.07
CA ASN A 146 9.10 33.18 -19.13
C ASN A 146 10.56 32.87 -18.72
N TRP A 147 10.79 31.68 -18.18
CA TRP A 147 12.12 31.09 -18.04
C TRP A 147 12.05 29.69 -18.64
N ASN A 148 12.81 29.47 -19.72
CA ASN A 148 12.80 28.24 -20.50
C ASN A 148 14.17 27.56 -20.38
N PRO A 149 14.33 26.52 -19.55
CA PRO A 149 15.42 25.58 -19.68
C PRO A 149 14.90 24.31 -20.39
N GLY A 150 15.52 23.96 -21.51
CA GLY A 150 15.16 22.79 -22.30
C GLY A 150 15.28 21.49 -21.50
N VAL A 151 14.15 21.01 -20.99
CA VAL A 151 13.82 19.61 -20.80
C VAL A 151 12.38 19.46 -21.26
N ILE A 152 12.18 18.64 -22.28
CA ILE A 152 10.89 18.37 -22.89
C ILE A 152 10.01 17.64 -21.86
N LEU A 153 9.02 18.31 -21.29
CA LEU A 153 7.89 17.70 -20.57
C LEU A 153 6.53 18.03 -21.22
N ASP A 154 6.54 18.72 -22.36
CA ASP A 154 5.32 19.03 -23.15
C ASP A 154 4.99 17.94 -24.20
N GLN A 155 5.60 16.76 -24.13
CA GLN A 155 5.05 15.62 -24.85
C GLN A 155 3.86 15.10 -24.05
N GLU A 156 2.66 15.13 -24.64
CA GLU A 156 1.61 14.16 -24.31
C GLU A 156 2.27 12.78 -24.35
N ILE A 157 2.66 12.26 -23.19
CA ILE A 157 3.18 10.90 -23.07
C ILE A 157 1.97 10.01 -23.36
N PRO A 158 1.96 9.23 -24.45
CA PRO A 158 0.92 8.24 -24.66
C PRO A 158 1.15 7.16 -23.58
N ASP A 159 0.29 7.11 -22.55
CA ASP A 159 0.54 6.41 -21.27
C ASP A 159 0.68 4.87 -21.39
N PRO A 160 1.88 4.26 -21.32
CA PRO A 160 2.08 3.19 -20.35
C PRO A 160 2.02 3.81 -18.95
N PRO A 161 1.67 3.03 -17.91
CA PRO A 161 1.70 3.52 -16.54
C PRO A 161 3.08 4.10 -16.22
N ARG A 162 3.12 5.37 -15.82
CA ARG A 162 4.25 6.06 -15.18
C ARG A 162 4.80 5.16 -14.09
N VAL A 163 6.07 4.76 -14.22
CA VAL A 163 6.81 4.06 -13.16
C VAL A 163 7.85 5.01 -12.59
N VAL A 164 7.71 5.36 -11.32
CA VAL A 164 8.71 6.14 -10.59
C VAL A 164 9.90 5.22 -10.26
N ARG A 165 10.98 5.36 -11.04
CA ARG A 165 12.17 4.50 -10.93
C ARG A 165 13.32 5.08 -10.14
N ASP A 166 13.48 6.39 -10.14
CA ASP A 166 14.62 7.03 -9.50
C ASP A 166 14.13 8.11 -8.54
N LEU A 167 14.66 8.07 -7.32
CA LEU A 167 14.40 9.05 -6.26
C LEU A 167 15.66 9.88 -5.96
N PRO A 168 16.25 10.57 -6.98
CA PRO A 168 17.47 11.31 -6.74
C PRO A 168 17.17 12.48 -5.80
N THR A 169 17.79 12.44 -4.61
CA THR A 169 17.38 13.28 -3.49
C THR A 169 18.55 14.05 -2.89
N LEU A 170 18.38 15.35 -2.75
CA LEU A 170 19.27 16.23 -2.00
C LEU A 170 18.69 16.48 -0.61
N PHE A 171 19.31 15.92 0.41
CA PHE A 171 19.02 16.18 1.80
C PHE A 171 19.86 17.35 2.31
N ILE A 172 19.19 18.34 2.92
CA ILE A 172 19.80 19.53 3.48
C ILE A 172 19.54 19.57 4.99
N LEU A 173 20.57 19.38 5.78
CA LEU A 173 20.57 19.63 7.21
C LEU A 173 20.71 21.14 7.45
N LEU A 174 19.62 21.79 7.85
CA LEU A 174 19.57 23.25 7.93
C LEU A 174 19.95 23.76 9.32
N ASP A 175 20.96 24.64 9.38
CA ASP A 175 21.27 25.50 10.53
C ASP A 175 20.69 26.90 10.28
N LEU A 176 19.55 27.21 10.90
CA LEU A 176 18.97 28.56 10.89
C LEU A 176 19.54 29.36 12.07
N CYS A 177 20.72 29.94 11.88
CA CYS A 177 21.41 30.81 12.83
C CYS A 177 21.57 30.27 14.27
N GLY A 178 21.71 28.95 14.43
CA GLY A 178 21.82 28.29 15.73
C GLY A 178 20.50 28.10 16.47
N LYS A 179 19.35 28.40 15.85
CA LYS A 179 18.03 28.06 16.40
C LYS A 179 17.93 26.55 16.62
N GLY A 180 17.20 26.14 17.66
CA GLY A 180 17.13 24.73 18.07
C GLY A 180 18.46 24.11 18.53
N GLY A 181 19.55 24.88 18.61
CA GLY A 181 20.89 24.35 18.87
C GLY A 181 21.70 24.01 17.61
N GLY A 182 21.21 24.35 16.42
CA GLY A 182 21.84 24.03 15.13
C GLY A 182 21.06 22.96 14.35
N PRO A 183 21.72 22.25 13.42
CA PRO A 183 21.07 21.17 12.67
C PRO A 183 20.51 20.08 13.59
N ALA A 184 19.40 19.45 13.20
CA ALA A 184 18.76 18.39 13.99
C ALA A 184 19.62 17.13 14.20
N THR A 185 20.56 16.88 13.29
CA THR A 185 21.44 15.72 13.31
C THR A 185 22.73 16.03 12.53
N THR A 186 23.62 15.05 12.42
CA THR A 186 24.84 15.14 11.60
C THR A 186 24.65 14.44 10.25
N GLU A 187 25.51 14.75 9.27
CA GLU A 187 25.47 14.08 7.96
C GLU A 187 25.66 12.56 8.09
N ASP A 188 26.57 12.11 8.97
CA ASP A 188 26.81 10.69 9.23
C ASP A 188 25.62 9.99 9.90
N SER A 189 24.95 10.65 10.85
CA SER A 189 23.77 10.09 11.52
C SER A 189 22.57 10.00 10.57
N LEU A 190 22.38 11.01 9.71
CA LEU A 190 21.37 10.94 8.66
C LEU A 190 21.73 9.86 7.62
N ALA A 191 22.98 9.78 7.18
CA ALA A 191 23.45 8.72 6.28
C ALA A 191 23.26 7.33 6.89
N ASN A 192 23.47 7.19 8.21
CA ASN A 192 23.16 5.95 8.90
C ASN A 192 21.67 5.64 8.78
N MET A 193 20.75 6.55 9.11
CA MET A 193 19.31 6.30 8.98
C MET A 193 18.88 5.96 7.54
N LEU A 194 19.48 6.64 6.55
CA LEU A 194 19.10 6.48 5.16
C LEU A 194 19.61 5.18 4.51
N TYR A 195 20.84 4.75 4.82
CA TYR A 195 21.51 3.68 4.05
C TYR A 195 22.13 2.59 4.91
N ARG A 196 22.12 2.72 6.24
CA ARG A 196 22.78 1.77 7.16
C ARG A 196 21.85 1.42 8.32
N GLY A 197 22.26 0.47 9.15
CA GLY A 197 21.44 -0.01 10.26
C GLY A 197 20.56 -1.20 9.87
N LEU A 198 19.64 -1.57 10.77
CA LEU A 198 18.81 -2.77 10.61
C LEU A 198 17.70 -2.57 9.58
N THR A 199 17.10 -1.38 9.56
CA THR A 199 15.94 -1.06 8.70
C THR A 199 16.14 0.29 8.01
N PRO A 200 17.14 0.45 7.13
CA PRO A 200 17.44 1.73 6.51
C PRO A 200 16.29 2.22 5.62
N PHE A 201 16.18 3.54 5.44
CA PHE A 201 15.17 4.13 4.53
C PHE A 201 15.30 3.61 3.09
N GLN A 202 16.51 3.31 2.63
CA GLN A 202 16.76 2.64 1.35
C GLN A 202 15.99 1.32 1.20
N ASP A 203 16.00 0.47 2.23
CA ASP A 203 15.32 -0.83 2.18
C ASP A 203 13.80 -0.66 2.29
N TYR A 204 13.34 0.35 3.04
CA TYR A 204 11.92 0.72 3.08
C TYR A 204 11.39 1.12 1.69
N VAL A 205 12.12 1.99 0.98
CA VAL A 205 11.78 2.37 -0.40
C VAL A 205 11.84 1.17 -1.34
N ALA A 206 12.89 0.35 -1.25
CA ALA A 206 13.04 -0.83 -2.09
C ALA A 206 11.89 -1.82 -1.88
N THR A 207 11.51 -2.06 -0.63
CA THR A 207 10.42 -2.96 -0.24
C THR A 207 9.09 -2.45 -0.77
N CYS A 208 8.70 -1.21 -0.44
CA CYS A 208 7.40 -0.67 -0.85
C CYS A 208 7.27 -0.41 -2.35
N SER A 209 8.38 -0.35 -3.08
CA SER A 209 8.39 -0.20 -4.54
C SER A 209 8.65 -1.50 -5.29
N TYR A 210 8.78 -2.65 -4.61
CA TYR A 210 9.12 -3.94 -5.22
C TYR A 210 10.44 -3.90 -6.01
N GLY A 211 11.41 -3.15 -5.50
CA GLY A 211 12.69 -2.89 -6.14
C GLY A 211 12.61 -2.02 -7.41
N LYS A 212 11.46 -1.42 -7.72
CA LYS A 212 11.29 -0.58 -8.91
C LYS A 212 11.87 0.81 -8.72
N ALA A 213 11.93 1.32 -7.48
CA ALA A 213 12.51 2.62 -7.17
C ALA A 213 13.93 2.47 -6.62
N GLN A 214 14.87 3.22 -7.19
CA GLN A 214 16.25 3.33 -6.76
C GLN A 214 16.40 4.51 -5.81
N PHE A 215 16.87 4.22 -4.61
CA PHE A 215 17.27 5.19 -3.60
C PHE A 215 18.55 4.68 -2.93
N ASP A 216 19.68 5.31 -3.21
CA ASP A 216 20.97 4.89 -2.67
C ASP A 216 21.96 6.07 -2.57
N GLN A 217 23.16 5.82 -2.06
CA GLN A 217 24.20 6.85 -1.92
C GLN A 217 24.72 7.41 -3.26
N THR A 218 24.46 6.74 -4.39
CA THR A 218 24.92 7.18 -5.71
C THR A 218 23.99 8.23 -6.32
N ASN A 219 22.69 8.15 -6.04
CA ASN A 219 21.70 9.09 -6.53
C ASN A 219 21.21 10.10 -5.49
N THR A 220 21.74 10.05 -4.26
CA THR A 220 21.42 11.00 -3.20
C THR A 220 22.64 11.79 -2.70
N ARG A 221 22.39 12.87 -1.96
CA ARG A 221 23.43 13.64 -1.28
C ARG A 221 22.90 14.26 -0.01
N ILE A 222 23.75 14.30 1.01
CA ILE A 222 23.51 15.03 2.26
C ILE A 222 24.46 16.22 2.31
N LEU A 223 23.96 17.39 2.70
CA LEU A 223 24.75 18.59 2.96
C LEU A 223 24.22 19.32 4.19
N THR A 224 25.13 19.91 4.97
CA THR A 224 24.77 20.86 6.02
C THR A 224 24.88 22.29 5.50
N VAL A 225 23.82 23.10 5.66
CA VAL A 225 23.76 24.48 5.18
C VAL A 225 23.43 25.42 6.33
N LYS A 226 24.19 26.50 6.45
CA LYS A 226 23.99 27.53 7.47
C LYS A 226 23.44 28.81 6.87
N LEU A 227 22.26 29.22 7.31
CA LEU A 227 21.63 30.48 6.94
C LEU A 227 21.60 31.46 8.13
N PRO A 228 21.52 32.78 7.87
CA PRO A 228 21.22 33.77 8.90
C PRO A 228 19.79 33.62 9.45
N CYS A 229 19.44 34.35 10.51
CA CYS A 229 18.07 34.29 11.07
C CYS A 229 17.02 34.96 10.18
N SER A 230 17.46 35.81 9.27
CA SER A 230 16.60 36.51 8.32
C SER A 230 17.43 36.97 7.12
N GLY A 231 16.74 37.21 6.02
CA GLY A 231 17.37 37.64 4.79
C GLY A 231 16.37 38.06 3.72
N VAL A 232 16.90 38.29 2.53
CA VAL A 232 16.10 38.50 1.32
C VAL A 232 16.57 37.46 0.32
N SER A 233 15.67 36.58 -0.09
CA SER A 233 15.98 35.49 -1.02
C SER A 233 16.62 36.06 -2.28
N LYS A 234 17.77 35.49 -2.67
CA LYS A 234 18.45 35.92 -3.89
C LYS A 234 17.65 35.60 -5.15
N VAL A 235 16.74 34.63 -5.10
CA VAL A 235 15.91 34.20 -6.23
C VAL A 235 14.61 34.98 -6.27
N SER A 236 13.77 34.86 -5.23
CA SER A 236 12.42 35.46 -5.23
C SER A 236 12.40 36.95 -4.94
N LYS A 237 13.48 37.50 -4.38
CA LYS A 237 13.58 38.87 -3.83
C LYS A 237 12.64 39.16 -2.66
N MET A 238 12.00 38.13 -2.08
CA MET A 238 11.14 38.27 -0.91
C MET A 238 11.97 38.18 0.38
N ALA A 239 11.57 38.97 1.38
CA ALA A 239 12.11 38.86 2.72
C ALA A 239 11.68 37.54 3.36
N TRP A 240 12.53 36.98 4.20
CA TRP A 240 12.24 35.80 4.98
C TRP A 240 12.90 35.89 6.36
N ASP A 241 12.36 35.17 7.32
CA ASP A 241 12.94 35.01 8.65
C ASP A 241 12.79 33.58 9.17
N SER A 242 13.49 33.27 10.24
CA SER A 242 13.44 31.99 10.94
C SER A 242 12.42 31.99 12.09
N SER A 243 11.42 32.88 12.08
CA SER A 243 10.49 33.05 13.21
C SER A 243 9.07 32.60 12.91
N SER A 244 8.80 32.14 11.69
CA SER A 244 7.55 31.49 11.32
C SER A 244 7.74 30.45 10.22
N CYS A 245 6.87 29.44 10.19
CA CYS A 245 6.76 28.48 9.09
C CYS A 245 5.68 28.89 8.08
N SER A 246 5.53 30.19 7.84
CA SER A 246 4.70 30.65 6.74
C SER A 246 5.18 30.06 5.42
N LYS A 247 4.26 29.82 4.47
CA LYS A 247 4.59 29.29 3.14
C LYS A 247 5.72 30.09 2.49
N ASP A 248 5.64 31.42 2.56
CA ASP A 248 6.65 32.31 2.02
C ASP A 248 8.03 32.06 2.66
N ASN A 249 8.12 31.91 3.98
CA ASN A 249 9.38 31.60 4.65
C ASN A 249 9.96 30.26 4.18
N LEU A 250 9.16 29.19 4.14
CA LEU A 250 9.62 27.85 3.78
C LEU A 250 10.21 27.78 2.37
N PHE A 251 9.51 28.36 1.38
CA PHE A 251 10.00 28.44 0.00
C PHE A 251 11.26 29.32 -0.08
N ASN A 252 11.29 30.45 0.64
CA ASN A 252 12.46 31.32 0.63
C ASN A 252 13.68 30.72 1.32
N TRP A 253 13.50 29.90 2.36
CA TRP A 253 14.59 29.12 2.96
C TRP A 253 15.17 28.17 1.92
N MET A 254 14.32 27.45 1.17
CA MET A 254 14.76 26.54 0.11
C MET A 254 15.55 27.28 -0.98
N TYR A 255 15.03 28.41 -1.49
CA TYR A 255 15.74 29.20 -2.49
C TYR A 255 17.08 29.74 -2.01
N GLU A 256 17.16 30.16 -0.74
CA GLU A 256 18.40 30.66 -0.16
C GLU A 256 19.41 29.53 0.08
N VAL A 257 18.96 28.34 0.49
CA VAL A 257 19.78 27.13 0.58
C VAL A 257 20.39 26.79 -0.78
N GLU A 258 19.57 26.69 -1.83
CA GLU A 258 20.03 26.38 -3.18
C GLU A 258 21.08 27.41 -3.65
N TYR A 259 20.78 28.70 -3.44
CA TYR A 259 21.73 29.78 -3.72
C TYR A 259 23.04 29.60 -2.94
N TYR A 260 22.97 29.31 -1.64
CA TYR A 260 24.13 29.13 -0.78
C TYR A 260 24.99 27.95 -1.22
N ILE A 261 24.37 26.82 -1.57
CA ILE A 261 25.10 25.65 -2.06
C ILE A 261 25.86 26.01 -3.36
N ASP A 262 25.18 26.63 -4.32
CA ASP A 262 25.77 26.96 -5.63
C ASP A 262 26.83 28.06 -5.59
N ASN A 263 26.70 29.02 -4.66
CA ASN A 263 27.50 30.24 -4.67
C ASN A 263 28.52 30.32 -3.52
N VAL A 264 28.28 29.60 -2.42
CA VAL A 264 29.14 29.65 -1.23
C VAL A 264 29.85 28.32 -1.02
N LEU A 265 29.12 27.22 -0.90
CA LEU A 265 29.74 25.91 -0.68
C LEU A 265 30.53 25.44 -1.91
N LYS A 266 29.98 25.67 -3.11
CA LYS A 266 30.57 25.29 -4.41
C LYS A 266 31.27 23.93 -4.38
N PRO A 267 30.56 22.84 -4.04
CA PRO A 267 31.18 21.51 -4.07
C PRO A 267 31.73 21.24 -5.47
N LYS A 268 32.87 20.56 -5.56
CA LYS A 268 33.48 20.23 -6.85
C LYS A 268 32.52 19.34 -7.66
N ASP A 269 32.38 19.62 -8.96
CA ASP A 269 31.50 18.89 -9.89
C ASP A 269 30.01 18.90 -9.47
N TRP A 270 29.60 19.94 -8.75
CA TRP A 270 28.25 20.09 -8.22
C TRP A 270 27.23 20.60 -9.23
N ASN A 271 26.07 19.94 -9.23
CA ASN A 271 24.84 20.47 -9.80
C ASN A 271 23.67 19.94 -8.98
N HIS A 272 23.11 20.77 -8.09
CA HIS A 272 21.98 20.35 -7.26
C HIS A 272 20.76 19.96 -8.12
N ARG A 273 20.62 20.54 -9.32
CA ARG A 273 19.48 20.28 -10.22
C ARG A 273 19.40 18.86 -10.76
N ARG A 274 20.42 18.02 -10.52
CA ARG A 274 20.38 16.60 -10.84
C ARG A 274 19.49 15.81 -9.89
N TYR A 275 19.21 16.35 -8.70
CA TYR A 275 18.30 15.77 -7.73
C TYR A 275 16.89 16.30 -7.99
N ARG A 276 15.92 15.39 -8.08
CA ARG A 276 14.51 15.74 -8.31
C ARG A 276 13.82 16.16 -7.02
N HIS A 277 14.30 15.69 -5.88
CA HIS A 277 13.75 16.02 -4.57
C HIS A 277 14.78 16.82 -3.78
N HIS A 278 14.41 18.01 -3.33
CA HIS A 278 15.19 18.74 -2.33
C HIS A 278 14.44 18.70 -1.00
N VAL A 279 15.06 18.05 -0.01
CA VAL A 279 14.48 17.79 1.30
C VAL A 279 15.25 18.60 2.33
N ILE A 280 14.60 19.59 2.94
CA ILE A 280 15.17 20.30 4.10
C ILE A 280 14.78 19.54 5.37
N ILE A 281 15.76 19.23 6.20
CA ILE A 281 15.54 18.84 7.60
C ILE A 281 15.78 20.10 8.45
N THR A 282 14.73 20.60 9.09
CA THR A 282 14.79 21.84 9.87
C THR A 282 15.52 21.63 11.21
N PRO A 283 15.94 22.72 11.91
CA PRO A 283 16.42 22.60 13.27
C PRO A 283 15.35 22.02 14.22
N PRO A 284 15.74 21.36 15.31
CA PRO A 284 14.79 20.74 16.23
C PRO A 284 14.07 21.80 17.07
N ASN A 285 13.00 21.38 17.74
CA ASN A 285 12.14 22.20 18.60
C ASN A 285 11.56 23.44 17.90
N MET A 286 11.24 23.34 16.61
CA MET A 286 10.84 24.49 15.80
C MET A 286 9.60 25.20 16.32
N GLN A 287 8.62 24.43 16.81
CA GLN A 287 7.41 24.98 17.45
C GLN A 287 7.74 25.96 18.60
N LYS A 288 8.83 25.72 19.36
CA LYS A 288 9.21 26.57 20.49
C LYS A 288 9.77 27.93 20.06
N TRP A 289 10.42 28.01 18.90
CA TRP A 289 11.12 29.24 18.48
C TRP A 289 10.53 29.92 17.24
N ALA A 290 9.71 29.25 16.45
CA ALA A 290 8.99 29.79 15.29
C ALA A 290 7.46 29.70 15.41
N GLY A 291 6.94 29.26 16.55
CA GLY A 291 5.51 29.29 16.87
C GLY A 291 4.73 28.05 16.42
N SER A 292 3.43 28.06 16.72
CA SER A 292 2.52 26.93 16.49
C SER A 292 2.33 26.57 15.02
N ASP A 293 2.56 27.50 14.10
CA ASP A 293 2.48 27.24 12.65
C ASP A 293 3.56 26.26 12.17
N CYS A 294 4.52 25.93 13.04
CA CYS A 294 5.58 24.95 12.82
C CYS A 294 5.30 23.59 13.47
N ASP A 295 4.07 23.33 13.92
CA ASP A 295 3.65 22.08 14.55
C ASP A 295 3.25 21.03 13.51
N TRP A 296 4.23 20.59 12.73
CA TRP A 296 4.08 19.56 11.70
C TRP A 296 5.27 18.61 11.71
N SER A 297 5.06 17.37 11.27
CA SER A 297 6.13 16.38 11.12
C SER A 297 6.86 16.56 9.80
N GLY A 298 6.12 16.83 8.73
CA GLY A 298 6.65 17.19 7.42
C GLY A 298 5.69 18.07 6.63
N MET A 299 6.18 18.60 5.51
CA MET A 299 5.39 19.23 4.44
C MET A 299 6.05 18.98 3.09
N GLY A 300 5.24 18.85 2.03
CA GLY A 300 5.70 18.60 0.67
C GLY A 300 5.01 19.49 -0.35
N SER A 301 5.73 19.87 -1.40
CA SER A 301 5.10 20.43 -2.60
C SER A 301 4.40 19.33 -3.38
N ILE A 302 3.14 19.54 -3.77
CA ILE A 302 2.39 18.58 -4.59
C ILE A 302 2.80 18.72 -6.07
N GLY A 303 3.58 17.75 -6.54
CA GLY A 303 4.21 17.74 -7.86
C GLY A 303 5.56 18.48 -7.90
N MET A 304 6.02 18.76 -9.11
CA MET A 304 7.27 19.51 -9.34
C MET A 304 7.03 21.01 -9.12
N ALA A 305 7.67 21.60 -8.11
CA ALA A 305 7.53 23.02 -7.77
C ALA A 305 8.16 23.97 -8.81
N GLN A 306 9.29 23.55 -9.41
CA GLN A 306 10.06 24.34 -10.39
C GLN A 306 10.10 23.65 -11.77
N SER A 307 9.04 22.89 -12.11
CA SER A 307 8.94 22.03 -13.30
C SER A 307 10.00 20.92 -13.43
N THR A 308 11.08 20.98 -12.66
CA THR A 308 12.28 20.13 -12.79
C THR A 308 12.67 19.44 -11.48
N TRP A 309 12.36 20.06 -10.34
CA TRP A 309 12.49 19.46 -9.01
C TRP A 309 11.36 19.93 -8.09
N SER A 310 11.26 19.27 -6.95
CA SER A 310 10.22 19.42 -5.93
C SER A 310 10.83 19.61 -4.54
N TYR A 311 9.99 20.06 -3.61
CA TYR A 311 10.41 20.43 -2.27
C TYR A 311 9.70 19.60 -1.21
N ALA A 312 10.46 19.25 -0.17
CA ALA A 312 9.93 18.71 1.07
C ALA A 312 10.67 19.34 2.25
N TRP A 313 9.97 19.44 3.37
CA TRP A 313 10.48 19.89 4.65
C TRP A 313 10.14 18.83 5.69
N VAL A 314 11.14 18.35 6.41
CA VAL A 314 10.99 17.40 7.52
C VAL A 314 11.35 18.15 8.80
N SER A 315 10.50 18.05 9.80
CA SER A 315 10.75 18.66 11.10
C SER A 315 11.99 18.04 11.73
N GLY A 316 12.86 18.87 12.30
CA GLY A 316 14.02 18.41 13.04
C GLY A 316 13.67 17.49 14.21
N ASP A 317 12.46 17.54 14.74
CA ASP A 317 12.00 16.63 15.80
C ASP A 317 11.60 15.24 15.25
N ASN A 318 11.39 15.12 13.95
CA ASN A 318 10.97 13.90 13.25
C ASN A 318 12.03 13.39 12.25
N TRP A 319 13.29 13.81 12.38
CA TRP A 319 14.34 13.46 11.41
C TRP A 319 14.60 11.94 11.30
N GLN A 320 14.22 11.14 12.30
CA GLN A 320 14.36 9.67 12.29
C GLN A 320 13.11 8.96 11.76
N THR A 321 12.00 9.67 11.56
CA THR A 321 10.70 9.08 11.21
C THR A 321 10.64 8.82 9.70
N LYS A 322 11.06 7.63 9.28
CA LYS A 322 11.15 7.22 7.86
C LYS A 322 9.88 7.46 7.06
N GLN A 323 8.72 7.17 7.65
CA GLN A 323 7.42 7.39 6.99
C GLN A 323 7.24 8.84 6.55
N VAL A 324 7.69 9.82 7.33
CA VAL A 324 7.57 11.25 6.97
C VAL A 324 8.32 11.53 5.66
N TYR A 325 9.51 10.97 5.47
CA TYR A 325 10.25 11.13 4.22
C TYR A 325 9.48 10.54 3.03
N LEU A 326 8.96 9.32 3.17
CA LEU A 326 8.19 8.68 2.10
C LEU A 326 6.89 9.45 1.79
N HIS A 327 6.21 9.97 2.82
CA HIS A 327 5.01 10.80 2.72
C HIS A 327 5.29 12.09 1.95
N GLU A 328 6.25 12.89 2.41
CA GLU A 328 6.52 14.20 1.79
C GLU A 328 7.10 14.07 0.38
N MET A 329 7.92 13.04 0.14
CA MET A 329 8.40 12.71 -1.21
C MET A 329 7.28 12.13 -2.08
N GLY A 330 6.26 11.51 -1.51
CA GLY A 330 5.04 11.09 -2.19
C GLY A 330 4.32 12.28 -2.82
N HIS A 331 4.14 13.38 -2.06
CA HIS A 331 3.55 14.61 -2.60
C HIS A 331 4.27 15.14 -3.83
N ASN A 332 5.61 15.05 -3.85
CA ASN A 332 6.40 15.48 -4.99
C ASN A 332 6.05 14.73 -6.29
N TYR A 333 5.40 13.58 -6.19
CA TYR A 333 4.91 12.79 -7.31
C TYR A 333 3.41 12.92 -7.56
N ASN A 334 2.79 14.01 -7.10
CA ASN A 334 1.36 14.30 -7.21
C ASN A 334 0.45 13.38 -6.39
N LEU A 335 1.00 12.61 -5.45
CA LEU A 335 0.16 11.90 -4.50
C LEU A 335 -0.48 12.94 -3.57
N MET A 336 -1.78 12.82 -3.35
CA MET A 336 -2.44 13.52 -2.25
C MET A 336 -2.46 12.62 -1.03
N HIS A 337 -3.21 13.00 0.00
CA HIS A 337 -3.25 12.20 1.21
C HIS A 337 -4.14 10.96 1.03
N ALA A 338 -4.01 10.04 1.99
CA ALA A 338 -4.92 8.92 2.14
C ALA A 338 -5.94 9.23 3.25
N ALA A 339 -7.16 9.51 2.82
CA ALA A 339 -8.28 9.83 3.68
C ALA A 339 -9.05 8.57 4.09
N THR A 340 -9.86 8.67 5.13
CA THR A 340 -10.92 7.69 5.43
C THR A 340 -12.28 8.31 5.21
N MET A 341 -13.30 7.49 4.92
CA MET A 341 -14.67 7.98 5.01
C MET A 341 -15.03 8.31 6.46
N GLN A 342 -15.28 9.60 6.71
CA GLN A 342 -16.10 10.01 7.85
C GLN A 342 -17.52 10.32 7.36
N PRO A 343 -18.56 10.06 8.17
CA PRO A 343 -19.92 10.46 7.83
C PRO A 343 -19.97 11.96 7.46
N ALA A 344 -20.84 12.38 6.53
CA ALA A 344 -20.95 13.80 6.17
C ALA A 344 -21.22 14.71 7.38
N ALA A 345 -21.92 14.19 8.40
CA ALA A 345 -22.16 14.90 9.66
C ALA A 345 -20.86 15.20 10.47
N ALA A 346 -19.82 14.39 10.27
CA ALA A 346 -18.46 14.61 10.77
C ALA A 346 -17.56 15.34 9.75
N GLY A 347 -18.15 15.78 8.62
CA GLY A 347 -17.57 16.62 7.58
C GLY A 347 -16.93 15.90 6.38
N GLY A 348 -17.19 14.59 6.23
CA GLY A 348 -16.84 13.86 5.00
C GLY A 348 -15.35 13.47 4.89
N PRO A 349 -14.85 13.07 3.71
CA PRO A 349 -13.44 12.71 3.53
C PRO A 349 -12.50 13.90 3.77
N ASP A 350 -12.96 15.13 3.52
CA ASP A 350 -12.18 16.35 3.70
C ASP A 350 -11.86 16.65 5.18
N THR A 351 -12.64 16.12 6.14
CA THR A 351 -12.35 16.38 7.56
C THR A 351 -11.23 15.55 8.13
N CYS A 352 -10.85 14.46 7.47
CA CYS A 352 -9.63 13.76 7.84
C CYS A 352 -8.89 13.16 6.65
N SER A 353 -8.23 14.05 5.90
CA SER A 353 -7.32 13.67 4.82
C SER A 353 -6.15 12.79 5.28
N HIS A 354 -5.84 12.73 6.58
CA HIS A 354 -4.74 11.94 7.13
C HIS A 354 -5.23 10.81 8.06
N CYS A 355 -6.46 10.31 7.87
CA CYS A 355 -6.99 9.28 8.76
C CYS A 355 -6.80 7.85 8.24
N ASP A 356 -6.26 7.62 7.05
CA ASP A 356 -6.00 6.25 6.60
C ASP A 356 -4.76 5.71 7.30
N TRP A 357 -4.95 4.74 8.19
CA TRP A 357 -3.87 4.09 8.93
C TRP A 357 -3.20 2.97 8.14
N SER A 358 -3.70 2.66 6.94
CA SER A 358 -3.10 1.66 6.07
C SER A 358 -1.99 2.23 5.17
N SER A 359 -1.91 3.55 4.98
CA SER A 359 -1.09 4.15 3.92
C SER A 359 0.01 5.08 4.45
N ALA A 360 1.17 5.09 3.80
CA ALA A 360 2.21 6.10 4.05
C ALA A 360 1.69 7.54 3.83
N MET A 361 0.73 7.75 2.92
CA MET A 361 0.10 9.04 2.64
C MET A 361 -1.02 9.41 3.62
N GLY A 362 -1.34 8.54 4.59
CA GLY A 362 -2.41 8.77 5.56
C GLY A 362 -1.88 9.24 6.91
N PHE A 363 -2.28 8.57 7.99
CA PHE A 363 -1.86 8.96 9.33
C PHE A 363 -0.38 8.64 9.56
N CYS A 364 0.35 9.51 10.26
CA CYS A 364 1.74 9.22 10.66
C CYS A 364 1.76 8.16 11.80
N CYS A 365 2.83 7.75 12.44
CA CYS A 365 4.26 7.97 12.25
C CYS A 365 4.98 6.61 12.18
N GLU A 366 4.24 5.54 11.89
CA GLU A 366 4.75 4.17 11.75
C GLU A 366 5.12 3.90 10.29
N THR A 367 6.07 3.00 10.07
CA THR A 367 6.59 2.71 8.74
C THR A 367 5.55 1.90 7.96
N ARG A 368 4.98 2.44 6.87
CA ARG A 368 3.91 1.81 6.11
C ARG A 368 4.08 2.01 4.62
N CYS A 369 3.86 0.98 3.83
CA CYS A 369 3.83 1.14 2.39
C CYS A 369 2.61 1.95 1.93
N MET A 370 2.72 2.52 0.74
CA MET A 370 1.63 3.26 0.09
C MET A 370 0.40 2.35 -0.09
N SER A 371 -0.82 2.90 -0.03
CA SER A 371 -2.02 2.13 -0.41
C SER A 371 -2.02 1.74 -1.89
N ALA A 372 -2.80 0.72 -2.26
CA ALA A 372 -2.92 0.27 -3.64
C ALA A 372 -3.20 1.41 -4.66
N PRO A 373 -4.10 2.38 -4.40
CA PRO A 373 -4.26 3.56 -5.24
C PRO A 373 -2.96 4.36 -5.47
N HIS A 374 -2.20 4.63 -4.42
CA HIS A 374 -0.96 5.39 -4.49
C HIS A 374 0.16 4.59 -5.16
N ASN A 375 0.28 3.29 -4.86
CA ASN A 375 1.20 2.39 -5.55
C ASN A 375 0.89 2.28 -7.05
N TYR A 376 -0.40 2.23 -7.42
CA TYR A 376 -0.83 2.32 -8.81
C TYR A 376 -0.43 3.66 -9.42
N GLN A 377 -0.66 4.78 -8.72
CA GLN A 377 -0.29 6.12 -9.18
C GLN A 377 1.23 6.30 -9.41
N LEU A 378 2.06 5.65 -8.61
CA LEU A 378 3.52 5.62 -8.77
C LEU A 378 4.01 4.60 -9.82
N GLY A 379 3.14 3.70 -10.28
CA GLY A 379 3.50 2.53 -11.09
C GLY A 379 4.35 1.51 -10.33
N TRP A 380 4.32 1.55 -9.00
CA TRP A 380 4.97 0.58 -8.13
C TRP A 380 4.19 -0.71 -8.05
N ALA A 381 2.85 -0.65 -8.06
CA ALA A 381 1.99 -1.82 -8.21
C ALA A 381 1.09 -1.70 -9.44
N LYS A 382 0.51 -2.84 -9.84
CA LYS A 382 -0.48 -2.98 -10.90
C LYS A 382 -1.64 -3.86 -10.42
N PRO A 383 -2.82 -3.80 -11.06
CA PRO A 383 -3.91 -4.70 -10.71
C PRO A 383 -3.50 -6.16 -10.97
N ALA A 384 -3.83 -7.05 -10.04
CA ALA A 384 -3.83 -8.50 -10.28
C ALA A 384 -4.95 -8.88 -11.26
N ALA A 385 -6.07 -8.17 -11.18
CA ALA A 385 -7.16 -8.21 -12.14
C ALA A 385 -7.88 -6.86 -12.20
N THR A 386 -8.53 -6.60 -13.33
CA THR A 386 -9.44 -5.47 -13.53
C THR A 386 -10.81 -6.02 -13.90
N VAL A 387 -11.86 -5.47 -13.30
CA VAL A 387 -13.27 -5.87 -13.48
C VAL A 387 -14.11 -4.64 -13.80
N ASN A 388 -15.02 -4.78 -14.76
CA ASN A 388 -16.01 -3.78 -15.13
C ASN A 388 -17.32 -4.47 -15.55
N GLY A 389 -18.30 -3.72 -16.03
CA GLY A 389 -19.64 -4.21 -16.39
C GLY A 389 -19.67 -5.18 -17.57
N SER A 390 -18.59 -5.27 -18.36
CA SER A 390 -18.47 -6.30 -19.40
C SER A 390 -18.04 -7.67 -18.85
N GLN A 391 -17.43 -7.70 -17.67
CA GLN A 391 -16.97 -8.92 -17.01
C GLN A 391 -17.90 -9.35 -15.87
N LEU A 392 -18.55 -8.38 -15.21
CA LEU A 392 -19.43 -8.58 -14.06
C LEU A 392 -20.89 -8.27 -14.44
N SER A 393 -21.59 -9.29 -14.95
CA SER A 393 -23.03 -9.25 -15.18
C SER A 393 -23.80 -9.30 -13.86
N GLU A 394 -25.07 -8.88 -13.90
CA GLU A 394 -25.99 -9.04 -12.76
C GLU A 394 -26.14 -10.52 -12.38
N GLY A 395 -26.25 -10.79 -11.08
CA GLY A 395 -26.32 -12.12 -10.47
C GLY A 395 -25.02 -12.93 -10.52
N ASN A 396 -23.96 -12.41 -11.13
CA ASN A 396 -22.71 -13.16 -11.29
C ASN A 396 -21.68 -12.79 -10.22
N THR A 397 -21.07 -13.82 -9.62
CA THR A 397 -19.99 -13.70 -8.66
C THR A 397 -18.65 -14.14 -9.28
N LEU A 398 -17.66 -13.26 -9.22
CA LEU A 398 -16.28 -13.56 -9.61
C LEU A 398 -15.40 -13.71 -8.37
N ALA A 399 -14.56 -14.74 -8.33
CA ALA A 399 -13.60 -14.96 -7.25
C ALA A 399 -12.16 -14.69 -7.71
N PHE A 400 -11.38 -14.05 -6.84
CA PHE A 400 -9.99 -13.69 -7.08
C PHE A 400 -9.11 -14.09 -5.89
N GLU A 401 -7.94 -14.64 -6.19
CA GLU A 401 -6.87 -14.77 -5.21
C GLU A 401 -5.99 -13.52 -5.28
N LEU A 402 -5.96 -12.74 -4.19
CA LEU A 402 -5.21 -11.51 -4.06
C LEU A 402 -3.99 -11.73 -3.17
N PRO A 403 -2.76 -11.65 -3.72
CA PRO A 403 -1.56 -11.64 -2.90
C PRO A 403 -1.53 -10.46 -1.95
N SER A 404 -0.95 -10.65 -0.77
CA SER A 404 -0.65 -9.55 0.15
C SER A 404 0.18 -8.48 -0.55
N GLN A 405 -0.10 -7.22 -0.22
CA GLN A 405 0.53 -6.07 -0.85
C GLN A 405 2.06 -6.13 -0.78
N ILE A 406 2.63 -6.72 0.27
CA ILE A 406 4.09 -6.80 0.43
C ILE A 406 4.75 -7.87 -0.47
N MET A 407 3.98 -8.86 -0.94
CA MET A 407 4.51 -10.07 -1.59
C MET A 407 4.62 -9.99 -3.11
N SER A 408 3.80 -9.15 -3.74
CA SER A 408 3.67 -9.07 -5.20
C SER A 408 3.48 -7.62 -5.64
N ASP A 409 3.99 -7.26 -6.82
CA ASP A 409 3.69 -5.98 -7.46
C ASP A 409 2.33 -6.00 -8.19
N ALA A 410 1.70 -7.17 -8.29
CA ALA A 410 0.34 -7.40 -8.77
C ALA A 410 -0.50 -7.91 -7.59
N ASN A 411 -1.07 -6.99 -6.80
CA ASN A 411 -1.57 -7.30 -5.46
C ASN A 411 -2.95 -6.70 -5.12
N PHE A 412 -3.61 -6.06 -6.08
CA PHE A 412 -4.92 -5.49 -5.85
C PHE A 412 -5.89 -5.80 -6.99
N LEU A 413 -7.18 -5.86 -6.66
CA LEU A 413 -8.25 -5.91 -7.65
C LEU A 413 -8.74 -4.49 -7.93
N GLN A 414 -8.90 -4.14 -9.19
CA GLN A 414 -9.49 -2.87 -9.62
C GLN A 414 -10.90 -3.12 -10.17
N VAL A 415 -11.92 -2.49 -9.60
CA VAL A 415 -13.31 -2.61 -10.08
C VAL A 415 -13.82 -1.23 -10.48
N THR A 416 -14.31 -1.08 -11.71
CA THR A 416 -14.93 0.17 -12.18
C THR A 416 -16.43 -0.04 -12.41
N THR A 417 -17.27 0.79 -11.81
CA THR A 417 -18.73 0.70 -11.87
C THR A 417 -19.33 1.39 -13.10
N ASP A 418 -18.83 1.05 -14.29
CA ASP A 418 -19.28 1.64 -15.57
C ASP A 418 -20.70 1.23 -16.00
N TRP A 419 -21.32 0.29 -15.27
CA TRP A 419 -22.72 -0.09 -15.42
C TRP A 419 -23.71 0.82 -14.69
N LEU A 420 -23.22 1.69 -13.80
CA LEU A 420 -24.07 2.62 -13.06
C LEU A 420 -24.32 3.91 -13.85
N SER A 421 -25.43 4.58 -13.51
CA SER A 421 -25.72 5.94 -13.96
C SER A 421 -25.41 6.95 -12.85
N PRO A 422 -25.22 8.24 -13.17
CA PRO A 422 -25.06 9.28 -12.13
C PRO A 422 -26.26 9.37 -11.17
N THR A 423 -27.43 8.83 -11.55
CA THR A 423 -28.66 8.79 -10.75
C THR A 423 -28.87 7.48 -9.98
N SER A 424 -27.94 6.53 -10.10
CA SER A 424 -28.04 5.23 -9.41
C SER A 424 -27.84 5.33 -7.89
N VAL A 425 -27.35 6.48 -7.40
CA VAL A 425 -27.13 6.73 -5.97
C VAL A 425 -27.83 8.05 -5.59
N SER A 426 -28.41 8.09 -4.39
CA SER A 426 -29.02 9.33 -3.89
C SER A 426 -27.96 10.43 -3.71
N THR A 427 -28.38 11.70 -3.86
CA THR A 427 -27.48 12.84 -3.61
C THR A 427 -26.93 12.84 -2.17
N ALA A 428 -27.71 12.35 -1.20
CA ALA A 428 -27.23 12.22 0.18
C ALA A 428 -26.05 11.25 0.28
N ALA A 429 -26.16 10.06 -0.31
CA ALA A 429 -25.07 9.08 -0.33
C ALA A 429 -23.85 9.58 -1.13
N ILE A 430 -24.05 10.32 -2.22
CA ILE A 430 -22.94 10.99 -2.92
C ILE A 430 -22.22 11.98 -1.99
N ASN A 431 -22.98 12.78 -1.22
CA ASN A 431 -22.42 13.73 -0.26
C ASN A 431 -21.72 13.05 0.92
N ASP A 432 -22.22 11.89 1.37
CA ASP A 432 -21.55 11.06 2.38
C ASP A 432 -20.17 10.57 1.90
N PHE A 433 -19.99 10.45 0.58
CA PHE A 433 -18.73 10.12 -0.07
C PHE A 433 -17.91 11.34 -0.52
N GLY A 434 -18.14 12.52 0.08
CA GLY A 434 -17.41 13.75 -0.21
C GLY A 434 -17.95 14.55 -1.40
N GLY A 435 -19.09 14.15 -1.94
CA GLY A 435 -19.75 14.84 -3.05
C GLY A 435 -19.27 14.40 -4.43
N PRO A 436 -19.83 15.00 -5.50
CA PRO A 436 -19.63 14.56 -6.88
C PRO A 436 -18.20 14.75 -7.41
N ALA A 437 -17.34 15.50 -6.70
CA ALA A 437 -15.93 15.64 -7.04
C ALA A 437 -15.11 14.38 -6.69
N PHE A 438 -15.53 13.67 -5.64
CA PHE A 438 -14.87 12.47 -5.12
C PHE A 438 -15.54 11.19 -5.64
N TYR A 439 -16.87 11.16 -5.61
CA TYR A 439 -17.65 10.00 -5.99
C TYR A 439 -18.65 10.30 -7.10
N ASN A 440 -18.45 9.65 -8.24
CA ASN A 440 -19.42 9.59 -9.32
C ASN A 440 -19.76 8.11 -9.57
N PRO A 441 -21.00 7.67 -9.32
CA PRO A 441 -21.37 6.27 -9.42
C PRO A 441 -21.06 5.67 -10.80
N ALA A 442 -21.25 6.44 -11.87
CA ALA A 442 -21.12 5.96 -13.25
C ALA A 442 -19.68 5.58 -13.66
N ASN A 443 -18.68 5.93 -12.87
CA ASN A 443 -17.29 5.61 -13.15
C ASN A 443 -16.45 5.53 -11.86
N ALA A 444 -17.08 5.17 -10.75
CA ALA A 444 -16.34 4.96 -9.51
C ALA A 444 -15.36 3.80 -9.70
N THR A 445 -14.12 4.00 -9.27
CA THR A 445 -13.10 2.94 -9.31
C THR A 445 -12.69 2.59 -7.90
N PHE A 446 -12.91 1.33 -7.55
CA PHE A 446 -12.56 0.75 -6.27
C PHE A 446 -11.30 -0.12 -6.40
N TYR A 447 -10.46 -0.08 -5.37
CA TYR A 447 -9.24 -0.88 -5.25
C TYR A 447 -9.39 -1.76 -4.02
N PHE A 448 -9.24 -3.06 -4.19
CA PHE A 448 -9.27 -4.04 -3.11
C PHE A 448 -7.87 -4.61 -2.92
N SER A 449 -7.26 -4.36 -1.78
CA SER A 449 -5.88 -4.74 -1.50
C SER A 449 -5.81 -5.52 -0.20
N TYR A 450 -5.31 -6.75 -0.28
CA TYR A 450 -5.05 -7.54 0.91
C TYR A 450 -3.75 -7.08 1.58
N ARG A 451 -3.76 -6.94 2.90
CA ARG A 451 -2.63 -6.45 3.69
C ARG A 451 -2.31 -7.44 4.79
N GLN A 452 -1.02 -7.55 5.08
CA GLN A 452 -0.51 -8.29 6.21
C GLN A 452 0.44 -7.41 6.99
N GLU A 453 0.59 -7.74 8.25
CA GLU A 453 1.65 -7.17 9.05
C GLU A 453 2.97 -7.69 8.51
N PHE A 454 3.85 -6.77 8.14
CA PHE A 454 5.22 -7.09 7.77
C PHE A 454 6.13 -6.21 8.61
N ASP A 455 6.81 -6.85 9.55
CA ASP A 455 7.76 -6.20 10.44
C ASP A 455 8.76 -5.36 9.62
N ASP A 456 9.22 -4.27 10.23
CA ASP A 456 10.24 -3.34 9.74
C ASP A 456 9.79 -2.30 8.68
N PHE A 457 8.87 -2.64 7.76
CA PHE A 457 8.56 -1.79 6.61
C PHE A 457 7.08 -1.61 6.23
N ASP A 458 6.16 -2.47 6.70
CA ASP A 458 4.71 -2.28 6.55
C ASP A 458 4.00 -2.60 7.88
N GLU A 459 4.27 -1.77 8.89
CA GLU A 459 3.66 -1.76 10.23
C GLU A 459 2.24 -1.17 10.14
N VAL A 460 1.35 -1.92 9.50
CA VAL A 460 -0.05 -1.52 9.37
C VAL A 460 -0.72 -1.58 10.75
N ALA A 461 -1.47 -0.55 11.12
CA ALA A 461 -2.09 -0.48 12.45
C ALA A 461 -3.00 -1.69 12.74
N ASP A 462 -3.15 -2.02 14.03
CA ASP A 462 -4.00 -3.11 14.50
C ASP A 462 -5.38 -3.09 13.82
N GLY A 463 -5.79 -4.26 13.32
CA GLY A 463 -7.05 -4.45 12.61
C GLY A 463 -6.93 -4.31 11.10
N TYR A 464 -5.96 -3.58 10.56
CA TYR A 464 -5.77 -3.48 9.10
C TYR A 464 -5.00 -4.67 8.50
N ALA A 465 -4.18 -5.34 9.32
CA ALA A 465 -3.50 -6.57 8.97
C ALA A 465 -4.47 -7.75 8.91
N GLY A 466 -4.25 -8.66 7.95
CA GLY A 466 -5.10 -9.84 7.75
C GLY A 466 -6.46 -9.52 7.10
N GLY A 467 -6.68 -8.27 6.66
CA GLY A 467 -7.90 -7.82 6.01
C GLY A 467 -7.68 -7.29 4.59
N THR A 468 -8.77 -7.28 3.82
CA THR A 468 -8.83 -6.67 2.49
C THR A 468 -9.32 -5.24 2.63
N ASN A 469 -8.45 -4.30 2.33
CA ASN A 469 -8.74 -2.87 2.38
C ASN A 469 -9.49 -2.46 1.11
N VAL A 470 -10.56 -1.69 1.27
CA VAL A 470 -11.37 -1.15 0.17
C VAL A 470 -11.09 0.34 0.05
N TYR A 471 -10.60 0.77 -1.11
CA TYR A 471 -10.34 2.17 -1.41
C TYR A 471 -11.20 2.66 -2.58
N LEU A 472 -11.73 3.87 -2.49
CA LEU A 472 -12.28 4.62 -3.61
C LEU A 472 -11.21 5.56 -4.16
N PHE A 473 -10.90 5.45 -5.46
CA PHE A 473 -9.94 6.32 -6.11
C PHE A 473 -10.18 6.44 -7.63
N THR A 474 -10.94 7.46 -8.03
CA THR A 474 -11.27 7.69 -9.44
C THR A 474 -10.37 8.75 -10.05
N ILE A 475 -9.35 8.29 -10.80
CA ILE A 475 -8.42 9.14 -11.55
C ILE A 475 -8.50 8.86 -13.05
N THR A 476 -8.24 9.89 -13.84
CA THR A 476 -8.09 9.85 -15.31
C THR A 476 -6.62 9.79 -15.74
N SER A 477 -5.70 10.17 -14.85
CA SER A 477 -4.26 10.09 -15.04
C SER A 477 -3.57 9.78 -13.73
N GLN A 478 -2.41 9.10 -13.78
CA GLN A 478 -1.53 8.92 -12.61
C GLN A 478 -0.91 10.24 -12.10
N MET A 479 -1.17 11.36 -12.77
CA MET A 479 -0.78 12.70 -12.31
C MET A 479 -1.91 13.44 -11.60
N ASP A 480 -3.11 12.85 -11.51
CA ASP A 480 -4.27 13.46 -10.87
C ASP A 480 -4.02 13.63 -9.36
N LYS A 481 -4.27 14.84 -8.90
CA LYS A 481 -4.10 15.25 -7.49
C LYS A 481 -5.41 15.02 -6.76
N LYS A 482 -5.71 13.77 -6.42
CA LYS A 482 -6.90 13.39 -5.64
C LYS A 482 -6.48 12.58 -4.42
N ASP A 483 -7.19 12.75 -3.32
CA ASP A 483 -7.02 11.86 -2.17
C ASP A 483 -7.53 10.46 -2.52
N SER A 484 -6.82 9.43 -2.06
CA SER A 484 -7.41 8.08 -1.99
C SER A 484 -8.28 7.99 -0.75
N VAL A 485 -9.44 7.37 -0.84
CA VAL A 485 -10.35 7.25 0.30
C VAL A 485 -10.48 5.80 0.71
N HIS A 486 -10.02 5.42 1.91
CA HIS A 486 -10.32 4.14 2.52
C HIS A 486 -11.79 4.12 3.00
N VAL A 487 -12.60 3.21 2.45
CA VAL A 487 -14.05 3.17 2.66
C VAL A 487 -14.49 2.01 3.54
N ALA A 488 -13.76 0.90 3.54
CA ALA A 488 -14.08 -0.28 4.33
C ALA A 488 -12.85 -1.20 4.47
N LEU A 489 -12.92 -2.08 5.47
CA LEU A 489 -11.94 -3.12 5.72
C LEU A 489 -12.70 -4.44 5.88
N LEU A 490 -12.40 -5.41 5.02
CA LEU A 490 -12.99 -6.74 5.07
C LEU A 490 -12.13 -7.64 5.95
N THR A 491 -12.76 -8.27 6.94
CA THR A 491 -12.12 -9.20 7.89
C THR A 491 -13.05 -10.38 8.14
N GLU A 492 -12.62 -11.40 8.88
CA GLU A 492 -13.54 -12.48 9.29
C GLU A 492 -14.76 -11.97 10.08
N ALA A 493 -14.60 -10.91 10.87
CA ALA A 493 -15.68 -10.32 11.66
C ALA A 493 -16.63 -9.44 10.84
N SER A 494 -16.18 -8.96 9.68
CA SER A 494 -16.94 -8.13 8.75
C SER A 494 -16.50 -8.49 7.33
N PRO A 495 -16.94 -9.66 6.82
CA PRO A 495 -16.36 -10.24 5.61
C PRO A 495 -16.84 -9.54 4.34
N SER A 496 -17.92 -8.78 4.39
CA SER A 496 -18.53 -8.16 3.22
C SER A 496 -18.61 -6.64 3.31
N TRP A 497 -18.60 -5.99 2.15
CA TRP A 497 -18.91 -4.58 1.96
C TRP A 497 -19.77 -4.41 0.72
N THR A 498 -20.72 -3.50 0.80
CA THR A 498 -21.62 -3.15 -0.31
C THR A 498 -21.44 -1.67 -0.62
N ASP A 499 -21.34 -1.34 -1.90
CA ASP A 499 -21.23 0.05 -2.33
C ASP A 499 -22.54 0.84 -2.07
N PRO A 500 -22.50 2.18 -2.09
CA PRO A 500 -23.68 3.00 -1.80
C PRO A 500 -24.86 2.82 -2.76
N SER A 501 -24.64 2.26 -3.95
CA SER A 501 -25.73 1.93 -4.88
C SER A 501 -26.41 0.60 -4.58
N GLY A 502 -25.77 -0.28 -3.80
CA GLY A 502 -26.22 -1.65 -3.60
C GLY A 502 -25.97 -2.56 -4.81
N SER A 503 -25.20 -2.12 -5.81
CA SER A 503 -24.96 -2.86 -7.05
C SER A 503 -23.60 -3.53 -7.13
N LEU A 504 -22.74 -3.31 -6.14
CA LEU A 504 -21.45 -3.96 -5.99
C LEU A 504 -21.32 -4.49 -4.56
N VAL A 505 -21.20 -5.81 -4.44
CA VAL A 505 -20.91 -6.49 -3.18
C VAL A 505 -19.55 -7.16 -3.30
N VAL A 506 -18.70 -6.94 -2.30
CA VAL A 506 -17.38 -7.56 -2.23
C VAL A 506 -17.23 -8.29 -0.91
N ARG A 507 -16.69 -9.51 -0.96
CA ARG A 507 -16.51 -10.35 0.23
C ARG A 507 -15.09 -10.90 0.30
N GLN A 508 -14.50 -10.90 1.48
CA GLN A 508 -13.35 -11.74 1.79
C GLN A 508 -13.86 -13.09 2.29
N VAL A 509 -13.76 -14.11 1.46
CA VAL A 509 -14.30 -15.46 1.77
C VAL A 509 -13.27 -16.37 2.41
N GLY A 510 -11.98 -16.01 2.36
CA GLY A 510 -10.93 -16.71 3.06
C GLY A 510 -9.58 -16.01 2.95
N THR A 511 -8.63 -16.43 3.78
CA THR A 511 -7.24 -15.98 3.74
C THR A 511 -6.30 -17.17 3.89
N SER A 512 -5.17 -17.11 3.18
CA SER A 512 -3.94 -17.82 3.52
C SER A 512 -2.92 -16.80 4.00
N GLY A 513 -1.95 -17.23 4.81
CA GLY A 513 -0.96 -16.35 5.42
C GLY A 513 -0.15 -15.45 4.46
N ASP A 514 -0.35 -15.48 3.15
CA ASP A 514 0.19 -14.56 2.12
C ASP A 514 -0.85 -14.09 1.06
N THR A 515 -2.08 -14.60 1.06
CA THR A 515 -3.12 -14.28 0.06
C THR A 515 -4.53 -14.19 0.67
N ALA A 516 -5.44 -13.46 0.04
CA ALA A 516 -6.86 -13.49 0.36
C ALA A 516 -7.68 -13.97 -0.84
N ILE A 517 -8.75 -14.72 -0.57
CA ILE A 517 -9.77 -15.01 -1.58
C ILE A 517 -10.87 -13.96 -1.43
N VAL A 518 -11.04 -13.16 -2.47
CA VAL A 518 -12.02 -12.07 -2.53
C VAL A 518 -13.01 -12.36 -3.64
N THR A 519 -14.30 -12.30 -3.32
CA THR A 519 -15.37 -12.37 -4.33
C THR A 519 -15.92 -10.98 -4.60
N VAL A 520 -16.29 -10.74 -5.86
CA VAL A 520 -16.98 -9.52 -6.31
C VAL A 520 -18.23 -9.95 -7.04
N CYS A 521 -19.36 -9.39 -6.64
CA CYS A 521 -20.67 -9.73 -7.14
C CYS A 521 -21.47 -8.47 -7.46
N ARG A 522 -22.31 -8.55 -8.48
CA ARG A 522 -23.26 -7.51 -8.85
C ARG A 522 -24.68 -8.05 -8.64
N PRO A 523 -25.40 -7.63 -7.59
CA PRO A 523 -26.73 -8.16 -7.30
C PRO A 523 -27.69 -7.92 -8.47
N GLU A 524 -28.54 -8.90 -8.74
CA GLU A 524 -29.70 -8.74 -9.58
C GLU A 524 -30.76 -7.92 -8.82
N PRO A 525 -31.43 -6.92 -9.44
CA PRO A 525 -32.44 -6.12 -8.74
C PRO A 525 -33.60 -6.94 -8.15
N ALA A 526 -33.89 -8.11 -8.75
CA ALA A 526 -34.88 -9.03 -8.24
C ALA A 526 -34.38 -9.84 -7.03
N GLY A 527 -33.07 -10.12 -6.93
CA GLY A 527 -32.48 -11.10 -6.02
C GLY A 527 -33.09 -12.50 -6.22
N GLU A 528 -33.09 -13.30 -5.16
CA GLU A 528 -33.61 -14.68 -5.13
C GLU A 528 -35.15 -14.78 -5.06
N LYS A 529 -35.85 -14.02 -5.92
CA LYS A 529 -37.32 -13.92 -5.90
C LYS A 529 -38.03 -14.73 -6.99
N SER A 530 -37.29 -15.51 -7.77
CA SER A 530 -37.85 -16.34 -8.85
C SER A 530 -37.40 -17.79 -8.73
N GLU A 531 -38.19 -18.71 -9.29
CA GLU A 531 -37.80 -20.13 -9.37
C GLU A 531 -36.50 -20.30 -10.15
N ASP A 532 -36.33 -19.54 -11.23
CA ASP A 532 -35.12 -19.61 -12.06
C ASP A 532 -33.88 -19.16 -11.26
N ALA A 533 -33.97 -18.07 -10.48
CA ALA A 533 -32.88 -17.62 -9.61
C ALA A 533 -32.54 -18.66 -8.53
N CYS A 534 -33.56 -19.24 -7.89
CA CYS A 534 -33.36 -20.23 -6.83
C CYS A 534 -32.90 -21.63 -7.30
N THR A 535 -32.63 -21.81 -8.59
CA THR A 535 -32.23 -23.09 -9.19
C THR A 535 -31.14 -22.97 -10.25
N ASP A 536 -30.54 -21.80 -10.44
CA ASP A 536 -29.51 -21.57 -11.46
C ASP A 536 -28.07 -21.79 -10.95
N PHE A 537 -27.90 -22.12 -9.66
CA PHE A 537 -26.63 -22.32 -8.95
C PHE A 537 -25.82 -21.04 -8.78
N TRP A 538 -26.45 -19.87 -8.87
CA TRP A 538 -25.82 -18.57 -8.70
C TRP A 538 -26.28 -17.93 -7.38
N ASP A 539 -25.60 -16.87 -7.00
CA ASP A 539 -25.88 -16.06 -5.80
C ASP A 539 -26.40 -14.72 -6.31
N ASN A 540 -27.70 -14.66 -6.64
CA ASN A 540 -28.26 -13.56 -7.42
C ASN A 540 -28.40 -12.29 -6.59
N ASP A 541 -28.37 -12.37 -5.26
CA ASP A 541 -28.42 -11.21 -4.36
C ASP A 541 -27.08 -10.88 -3.67
N CYS A 542 -26.06 -11.72 -3.90
CA CYS A 542 -24.68 -11.60 -3.42
C CYS A 542 -24.50 -11.77 -1.90
N ASP A 543 -25.40 -12.48 -1.23
CA ASP A 543 -25.35 -12.70 0.22
C ASP A 543 -24.38 -13.83 0.64
N GLY A 544 -23.79 -14.53 -0.34
CA GLY A 544 -22.82 -15.61 -0.18
C GLY A 544 -23.44 -17.00 -0.05
N LEU A 545 -24.75 -17.13 -0.22
CA LEU A 545 -25.50 -18.38 -0.28
C LEU A 545 -26.01 -18.58 -1.72
N ILE A 546 -26.28 -19.82 -2.09
CA ILE A 546 -26.76 -20.17 -3.43
C ILE A 546 -28.01 -21.04 -3.30
N ASP A 547 -29.00 -20.80 -4.17
CA ASP A 547 -30.19 -21.64 -4.34
C ASP A 547 -30.81 -22.14 -3.01
N ALA A 548 -30.81 -23.46 -2.80
CA ALA A 548 -31.43 -24.13 -1.66
C ALA A 548 -30.78 -23.82 -0.30
N ASP A 549 -29.52 -23.37 -0.31
CA ASP A 549 -28.82 -22.93 0.90
C ASP A 549 -29.19 -21.48 1.25
N ASP A 550 -29.80 -20.74 0.33
CA ASP A 550 -30.27 -19.38 0.52
C ASP A 550 -31.66 -19.34 1.20
N PRO A 551 -31.80 -18.67 2.37
CA PRO A 551 -33.08 -18.45 3.02
C PRO A 551 -34.14 -17.76 2.16
N ASP A 552 -33.76 -16.89 1.24
CA ASP A 552 -34.66 -16.19 0.32
C ASP A 552 -35.29 -17.15 -0.69
N CYS A 553 -34.70 -18.31 -0.93
CA CYS A 553 -35.26 -19.40 -1.75
C CYS A 553 -36.16 -20.38 -0.98
N ALA A 554 -36.33 -20.20 0.34
CA ALA A 554 -37.12 -21.12 1.16
C ALA A 554 -38.58 -21.24 0.71
N TRP A 555 -39.16 -20.20 0.09
CA TRP A 555 -40.54 -20.25 -0.43
C TRP A 555 -40.68 -21.24 -1.59
N TYR A 556 -39.65 -21.35 -2.44
CA TYR A 556 -39.64 -22.25 -3.58
C TYR A 556 -39.50 -23.70 -3.10
N TYR A 557 -38.45 -24.00 -2.35
CA TYR A 557 -38.19 -25.36 -1.84
C TYR A 557 -39.24 -25.84 -0.83
N GLY A 558 -39.84 -24.93 -0.05
CA GLY A 558 -40.96 -25.25 0.84
C GLY A 558 -42.27 -25.58 0.12
N SER A 559 -42.42 -25.15 -1.14
CA SER A 559 -43.59 -25.44 -1.98
C SER A 559 -43.45 -26.73 -2.78
N LEU A 560 -42.23 -27.25 -2.93
CA LEU A 560 -42.00 -28.51 -3.63
C LEU A 560 -42.65 -29.66 -2.86
N PRO A 561 -43.50 -30.48 -3.50
CA PRO A 561 -44.03 -31.66 -2.85
C PRO A 561 -42.86 -32.53 -2.41
N SER A 562 -42.81 -32.87 -1.12
CA SER A 562 -41.74 -33.70 -0.56
C SER A 562 -41.54 -34.91 -1.48
N PRO A 563 -40.30 -35.22 -1.89
CA PRO A 563 -40.05 -36.34 -2.78
C PRO A 563 -40.76 -37.56 -2.20
N PRO A 564 -41.52 -38.31 -3.03
CA PRO A 564 -42.26 -39.46 -2.54
C PRO A 564 -41.28 -40.34 -1.76
N PRO A 565 -41.65 -40.82 -0.56
CA PRO A 565 -40.75 -41.57 0.29
C PRO A 565 -40.10 -42.65 -0.56
N PRO A 566 -38.75 -42.80 -0.51
CA PRO A 566 -38.05 -43.73 -1.37
C PRO A 566 -38.77 -45.06 -1.32
N PRO A 567 -39.11 -45.67 -2.48
CA PRO A 567 -39.91 -46.89 -2.50
C PRO A 567 -39.26 -47.88 -1.52
N PRO A 568 -40.06 -48.51 -0.63
CA PRO A 568 -39.52 -49.34 0.44
C PRO A 568 -38.51 -50.28 -0.19
N LEU A 569 -37.24 -50.12 0.20
CA LEU A 569 -36.12 -50.90 -0.29
C LEU A 569 -36.60 -52.34 -0.38
N LYS A 570 -36.85 -52.83 -1.61
CA LYS A 570 -37.18 -54.23 -1.83
C LYS A 570 -36.05 -54.97 -1.15
N LYS A 571 -36.36 -55.72 -0.07
CA LYS A 571 -35.39 -56.54 0.66
C LYS A 571 -34.49 -57.17 -0.38
N ALA A 572 -33.26 -56.67 -0.46
CA ALA A 572 -32.32 -57.17 -1.43
C ALA A 572 -32.25 -58.67 -1.17
N SER A 573 -32.53 -59.45 -2.22
CA SER A 573 -32.27 -60.88 -2.15
C SER A 573 -30.82 -61.05 -1.72
N PRO A 574 -30.52 -62.01 -0.82
CA PRO A 574 -29.16 -62.21 -0.36
C PRO A 574 -28.23 -62.27 -1.59
N PRO A 575 -27.11 -61.54 -1.57
CA PRO A 575 -26.21 -61.49 -2.71
C PRO A 575 -25.84 -62.94 -3.09
N PRO A 576 -25.94 -63.32 -4.38
CA PRO A 576 -25.52 -64.64 -4.82
C PRO A 576 -24.08 -64.86 -4.39
N SER A 577 -23.80 -66.03 -3.82
CA SER A 577 -22.47 -66.40 -3.33
C SER A 577 -21.42 -66.09 -4.41
N PRO A 578 -20.32 -65.41 -4.05
CA PRO A 578 -19.29 -65.07 -5.02
C PRO A 578 -18.77 -66.36 -5.70
N PRO A 579 -18.64 -66.37 -7.03
CA PRO A 579 -18.04 -67.50 -7.72
C PRO A 579 -16.61 -67.74 -7.21
N PRO A 580 -16.16 -69.00 -7.14
CA PRO A 580 -14.82 -69.34 -6.67
C PRO A 580 -13.77 -68.57 -7.48
N PRO A 581 -12.74 -68.02 -6.82
CA PRO A 581 -11.73 -67.22 -7.49
C PRO A 581 -11.04 -68.06 -8.58
N PRO A 582 -10.86 -67.52 -9.79
CA PRO A 582 -10.12 -68.21 -10.84
C PRO A 582 -8.69 -68.49 -10.37
N PRO A 583 -8.08 -69.63 -10.78
CA PRO A 583 -6.73 -69.98 -10.38
C PRO A 583 -5.76 -68.85 -10.77
N PRO A 584 -4.79 -68.53 -9.90
CA PRO A 584 -3.87 -67.42 -10.11
C PRO A 584 -3.15 -67.59 -11.45
N LYS A 585 -3.38 -66.64 -12.37
CA LYS A 585 -2.59 -66.53 -13.59
C LYS A 585 -1.14 -66.33 -13.18
N ARG A 586 -0.27 -67.24 -13.64
CA ARG A 586 1.18 -67.15 -13.47
C ARG A 586 1.65 -65.75 -13.85
N SER A 587 2.34 -65.11 -12.92
CA SER A 587 3.01 -63.83 -13.12
C SER A 587 3.90 -63.91 -14.37
N PRO A 588 3.82 -62.92 -15.28
CA PRO A 588 4.79 -62.83 -16.36
C PRO A 588 6.20 -62.68 -15.76
N PRO A 589 7.23 -63.27 -16.39
CA PRO A 589 8.60 -63.12 -15.93
C PRO A 589 8.99 -61.63 -15.91
N PRO A 590 9.80 -61.20 -14.92
CA PRO A 590 10.20 -59.81 -14.80
C PRO A 590 10.90 -59.34 -16.09
N PRO A 591 10.60 -58.13 -16.57
CA PRO A 591 11.28 -57.57 -17.73
C PRO A 591 12.79 -57.48 -17.45
N SER A 592 13.58 -57.87 -18.45
CA SER A 592 15.04 -57.79 -18.36
C SER A 592 15.45 -56.34 -18.08
N PRO A 593 16.47 -56.14 -17.21
CA PRO A 593 16.96 -54.80 -16.89
C PRO A 593 17.40 -54.08 -18.17
N PRO A 594 17.08 -52.78 -18.32
CA PRO A 594 17.50 -52.00 -19.46
C PRO A 594 19.04 -51.98 -19.54
N PRO A 595 19.62 -52.02 -20.75
CA PRO A 595 21.06 -51.93 -20.91
C PRO A 595 21.57 -50.61 -20.30
N PRO A 596 22.74 -50.62 -19.65
CA PRO A 596 23.30 -49.42 -19.06
C PRO A 596 23.45 -48.32 -20.13
N PRO A 597 23.11 -47.07 -19.80
CA PRO A 597 23.22 -45.96 -20.72
C PRO A 597 24.66 -45.88 -21.24
N LYS A 598 24.82 -45.83 -22.56
CA LYS A 598 26.12 -45.57 -23.20
C LYS A 598 26.66 -44.27 -22.61
N ARG A 599 27.84 -44.34 -22.00
CA ARG A 599 28.56 -43.17 -21.49
C ARG A 599 28.65 -42.13 -22.59
N SER A 600 28.10 -40.95 -22.32
CA SER A 600 28.31 -39.76 -23.13
C SER A 600 29.82 -39.53 -23.26
N PRO A 601 30.33 -39.17 -24.45
CA PRO A 601 31.72 -38.74 -24.58
C PRO A 601 31.97 -37.55 -23.65
N PRO A 602 33.16 -37.45 -23.03
CA PRO A 602 33.50 -36.33 -22.18
C PRO A 602 33.37 -35.02 -22.96
N PRO A 603 32.85 -33.96 -22.33
CA PRO A 603 32.78 -32.64 -22.96
C PRO A 603 34.19 -32.20 -23.38
N PRO A 604 34.34 -31.56 -24.56
CA PRO A 604 35.61 -30.95 -24.93
C PRO A 604 36.02 -29.93 -23.84
N PRO A 605 37.33 -29.82 -23.54
CA PRO A 605 37.80 -28.86 -22.55
C PRO A 605 37.33 -27.46 -22.91
N SER A 606 36.70 -26.80 -21.95
CA SER A 606 36.22 -25.43 -22.07
C SER A 606 37.34 -24.53 -22.59
N ALA A 607 37.05 -23.76 -23.64
CA ALA A 607 37.97 -22.74 -24.12
C ALA A 607 38.33 -21.80 -22.96
N PRO A 608 39.61 -21.40 -22.82
CA PRO A 608 40.01 -20.47 -21.78
C PRO A 608 39.21 -19.16 -21.92
N PRO A 609 38.86 -18.50 -20.81
CA PRO A 609 38.16 -17.22 -20.84
C PRO A 609 38.92 -16.22 -21.73
N PRO A 610 38.23 -15.38 -22.51
CA PRO A 610 38.89 -14.26 -23.17
C PRO A 610 39.65 -13.46 -22.12
N GLY A 611 40.96 -13.31 -22.33
CA GLY A 611 41.84 -12.60 -21.41
C GLY A 611 41.29 -11.20 -21.14
N LEU A 612 41.21 -10.84 -19.86
CA LEU A 612 40.86 -9.49 -19.43
C LEU A 612 41.72 -8.48 -20.21
N PRO A 613 41.13 -7.39 -20.73
CA PRO A 613 41.91 -6.33 -21.34
C PRO A 613 42.96 -5.83 -20.34
N PRO A 614 44.20 -5.53 -20.79
CA PRO A 614 45.25 -5.09 -19.91
C PRO A 614 44.81 -3.86 -19.13
N PRO A 615 45.12 -3.75 -17.83
CA PRO A 615 44.82 -2.57 -17.05
C PRO A 615 45.42 -1.34 -17.76
N PRO A 616 44.71 -0.20 -17.81
CA PRO A 616 45.25 1.02 -18.38
C PRO A 616 46.61 1.29 -17.74
N LYS A 617 47.62 1.54 -18.58
CA LYS A 617 48.98 1.86 -18.14
C LYS A 617 48.90 2.91 -17.04
N ARG A 618 49.35 2.51 -15.85
CA ARG A 618 49.55 3.40 -14.70
C ARG A 618 50.41 4.56 -15.20
N VAL A 619 49.82 5.74 -15.35
CA VAL A 619 50.57 6.96 -15.60
C VAL A 619 51.49 7.13 -14.39
N SER A 620 52.79 7.19 -14.65
CA SER A 620 53.81 7.42 -13.64
C SER A 620 53.40 8.60 -12.77
N PRO A 621 53.49 8.50 -11.43
CA PRO A 621 53.31 9.66 -10.58
C PRO A 621 54.34 10.73 -10.98
N PRO A 622 53.97 12.02 -11.02
CA PRO A 622 54.92 13.09 -11.24
C PRO A 622 56.04 13.00 -10.19
N PRO A 623 57.28 13.38 -10.55
CA PRO A 623 58.43 13.25 -9.67
C PRO A 623 58.16 13.95 -8.34
N ARG A 624 58.44 13.21 -7.26
CA ARG A 624 58.52 13.70 -5.88
C ARG A 624 59.36 14.99 -5.88
N LEU A 625 58.70 16.12 -5.70
CA LEU A 625 59.37 17.35 -5.32
C LEU A 625 60.01 17.10 -3.96
N ALA A 626 61.31 17.31 -3.91
CA ALA A 626 62.15 17.08 -2.76
C ALA A 626 61.53 17.75 -1.52
N GLU A 627 61.42 16.94 -0.49
CA GLU A 627 61.18 17.31 0.89
C GLU A 627 62.30 18.26 1.32
N GLN A 628 61.99 19.57 1.35
CA GLN A 628 62.80 20.56 2.02
C GLN A 628 62.22 20.76 3.41
N THR A 629 62.78 20.01 4.35
CA THR A 629 62.67 20.27 5.78
C THR A 629 63.26 21.63 6.08
N ASP A 630 62.44 22.58 6.50
CA ASP A 630 62.87 23.65 7.39
C ASP A 630 61.77 23.97 8.39
N GLY A 631 62.13 23.80 9.66
CA GLY A 631 61.24 23.99 10.80
C GLY A 631 61.07 25.47 11.15
N SER A 632 59.86 25.82 11.56
CA SER A 632 59.56 26.69 12.71
C SER A 632 58.03 26.83 12.87
N PRO A 633 57.48 26.77 14.09
CA PRO A 633 56.06 26.97 14.33
C PRO A 633 55.68 28.46 14.19
N PRO A 634 54.50 28.80 13.63
CA PRO A 634 54.03 30.17 13.60
C PRO A 634 53.60 30.62 15.01
N PRO A 635 53.90 31.87 15.42
CA PRO A 635 53.48 32.41 16.70
C PRO A 635 51.97 32.69 16.74
N SER A 636 51.37 32.47 17.91
CA SER A 636 49.97 32.76 18.20
C SER A 636 49.56 34.20 17.86
N PRO A 637 48.34 34.42 17.32
CA PRO A 637 47.84 35.77 17.11
C PRO A 637 47.51 36.46 18.44
N ALA A 638 48.05 37.67 18.60
CA ALA A 638 47.79 38.55 19.72
C ALA A 638 46.31 39.05 19.73
N PRO A 639 45.74 39.33 20.92
CA PRO A 639 44.40 39.88 21.04
C PRO A 639 44.31 41.33 20.51
N PRO A 640 43.16 41.75 19.97
CA PRO A 640 42.97 43.11 19.47
C PRO A 640 43.00 44.15 20.61
N PRO A 641 43.52 45.36 20.34
CA PRO A 641 43.67 46.39 21.36
C PRO A 641 42.32 47.03 21.74
N VAL A 642 42.17 47.25 23.05
CA VAL A 642 41.14 48.05 23.69
C VAL A 642 41.25 49.50 23.20
N ILE A 643 40.20 50.01 22.54
CA ILE A 643 40.07 51.45 22.28
C ILE A 643 39.20 52.04 23.39
N ALA A 644 39.86 52.82 24.25
CA ALA A 644 39.24 53.63 25.28
C ALA A 644 38.74 54.98 24.72
N ASP A 645 37.61 55.41 25.26
CA ASP A 645 37.01 56.73 25.17
C ASP A 645 38.01 57.88 25.34
N THR A 646 37.92 58.88 24.47
CA THR A 646 38.21 60.29 24.83
C THR A 646 37.24 61.21 24.10
N GLY A 647 36.56 62.06 24.87
CA GLY A 647 35.46 62.90 24.40
C GLY A 647 35.83 64.30 23.91
N GLY A 648 34.82 64.95 23.33
CA GLY A 648 34.53 66.37 23.52
C GLY A 648 35.10 67.37 22.50
N SER A 649 34.22 68.07 21.79
CA SER A 649 34.22 69.56 21.71
C SER A 649 33.04 70.13 20.91
N LYS A 650 32.35 71.09 21.53
CA LYS A 650 31.29 71.96 21.00
C LYS A 650 31.85 72.95 19.96
N LYS A 651 31.06 73.33 18.95
CA LYS A 651 31.09 74.71 18.38
C LYS A 651 29.73 75.12 17.78
N LYS A 652 29.36 76.37 18.07
CA LYS A 652 28.08 77.06 17.78
C LYS A 652 28.06 77.71 16.37
N ARG A 653 26.83 77.83 15.85
CA ARG A 653 26.23 78.60 14.70
C ARG A 653 26.71 80.06 14.51
N PRO A 654 26.43 80.74 13.35
CA PRO A 654 25.19 81.56 13.12
C PRO A 654 24.70 81.61 11.61
N PRO A 655 23.67 82.38 11.15
CA PRO A 655 22.50 81.85 10.41
C PRO A 655 22.17 82.59 9.05
N PRO A 656 20.90 82.81 8.56
CA PRO A 656 20.40 82.48 7.20
C PRO A 656 20.05 83.72 6.31
N PRO A 657 19.41 83.57 5.11
CA PRO A 657 17.94 83.80 4.96
C PRO A 657 17.25 82.93 3.86
N GLY A 658 15.99 82.47 4.00
CA GLY A 658 14.71 83.10 3.57
C GLY A 658 14.21 82.48 2.23
N SER A 659 12.94 82.28 1.84
CA SER A 659 11.57 82.52 2.35
C SER A 659 10.56 81.95 1.31
N GLY A 660 9.33 81.62 1.70
CA GLY A 660 8.17 81.45 0.77
C GLY A 660 7.20 80.31 1.14
N LYS A 661 6.24 80.51 2.06
CA LYS A 661 4.81 80.86 1.86
C LYS A 661 3.94 79.81 1.12
N VAL A 662 3.01 79.19 1.86
CA VAL A 662 1.76 78.58 1.35
C VAL A 662 0.60 78.92 2.30
N PRO A 663 -0.57 79.39 1.82
CA PRO A 663 -1.75 79.60 2.65
C PRO A 663 -2.96 78.69 2.31
N LYS A 664 -3.67 78.30 3.38
CA LYS A 664 -5.14 78.19 3.65
C LYS A 664 -6.14 77.53 2.66
N LYS A 665 -6.99 76.66 3.26
CA LYS A 665 -8.34 76.20 2.84
C LYS A 665 -9.35 77.37 2.60
N PRO A 666 -10.46 77.17 1.85
CA PRO A 666 -11.77 76.86 2.50
C PRO A 666 -12.81 76.00 1.70
N LYS A 667 -13.56 75.17 2.47
CA LYS A 667 -15.02 74.84 2.50
C LYS A 667 -15.92 74.47 1.26
N PRO A 668 -17.10 73.81 1.50
CA PRO A 668 -17.75 72.84 0.59
C PRO A 668 -19.07 73.31 -0.06
N ALA A 669 -19.60 72.51 -1.00
CA ALA A 669 -20.95 72.64 -1.54
C ALA A 669 -21.67 71.29 -1.77
N LYS A 670 -23.00 71.36 -1.76
CA LYS A 670 -24.05 70.35 -1.55
C LYS A 670 -24.53 69.59 -2.83
N ARG A 671 -25.39 68.58 -2.56
CA ARG A 671 -26.43 67.90 -3.39
C ARG A 671 -25.97 66.60 -4.06
N GLY A 672 -26.72 65.49 -4.05
CA GLY A 672 -28.04 65.17 -3.50
C GLY A 672 -28.56 63.84 -4.08
N LEU A 673 -29.55 63.22 -3.40
CA LEU A 673 -30.47 62.13 -3.86
C LEU A 673 -29.79 60.79 -4.25
N GLN A 674 -30.32 59.57 -4.04
CA GLN A 674 -31.64 59.03 -3.72
C GLN A 674 -31.51 57.52 -3.39
N ALA A 675 -32.49 56.97 -2.65
CA ALA A 675 -32.93 55.56 -2.63
C ALA A 675 -31.97 54.49 -2.03
N ALA A 676 -32.40 53.44 -1.31
CA ALA A 676 -33.71 52.96 -0.90
C ALA A 676 -33.56 52.19 0.43
N THR A 677 -34.54 52.37 1.30
CA THR A 677 -34.82 51.55 2.48
C THR A 677 -35.48 50.23 2.06
N GLN A 678 -35.02 49.11 2.63
CA GLN A 678 -35.92 48.00 2.93
C GLN A 678 -35.41 47.21 4.15
N ASP A 679 -36.34 47.09 5.10
CA ASP A 679 -36.31 46.27 6.30
C ASP A 679 -35.93 44.81 6.02
N THR A 680 -35.29 44.14 6.99
CA THR A 680 -35.96 43.07 7.74
C THR A 680 -35.08 42.47 8.85
N ALA A 681 -35.74 42.32 10.01
CA ALA A 681 -35.67 41.19 10.93
C ALA A 681 -34.34 40.86 11.65
N ARG A 682 -34.33 41.34 12.90
CA ARG A 682 -33.53 40.91 14.04
C ARG A 682 -34.11 39.61 14.63
N ALA A 683 -33.30 38.58 14.84
CA ALA A 683 -33.56 37.42 15.72
C ALA A 683 -32.22 36.72 16.10
N PRO A 684 -32.14 35.94 17.20
CA PRO A 684 -31.19 36.22 18.27
C PRO A 684 -29.90 35.39 18.29
N ILE A 685 -28.93 35.98 18.98
CA ILE A 685 -27.68 35.41 19.48
C ILE A 685 -27.96 34.11 20.25
N ARG A 686 -27.42 32.98 19.75
CA ARG A 686 -27.30 31.75 20.52
C ARG A 686 -25.92 31.68 21.17
N GLN A 687 -25.97 31.37 22.47
CA GLN A 687 -24.85 31.21 23.38
C GLN A 687 -23.98 30.00 22.97
N ALA A 688 -22.67 30.17 23.11
CA ALA A 688 -21.67 29.12 22.98
C ALA A 688 -21.85 28.06 24.08
N PRO A 689 -21.66 26.76 23.79
CA PRO A 689 -21.50 25.76 24.83
C PRO A 689 -20.05 25.68 25.31
N THR A 690 -19.98 25.64 26.63
CA THR A 690 -18.86 25.51 27.54
C THR A 690 -17.95 24.32 27.24
N ALA A 691 -16.65 24.53 27.44
CA ALA A 691 -15.58 23.54 27.38
C ALA A 691 -15.89 22.27 28.18
N ILE A 692 -15.80 21.12 27.50
CA ILE A 692 -15.79 19.79 28.13
C ILE A 692 -14.34 19.43 28.45
N ARG A 693 -14.10 19.26 29.75
CA ARG A 693 -12.82 18.90 30.36
C ARG A 693 -12.68 17.38 30.31
N HIS A 694 -11.77 16.85 29.48
CA HIS A 694 -11.46 15.42 29.45
C HIS A 694 -10.83 14.98 30.79
N ARG A 695 -11.53 14.11 31.52
CA ARG A 695 -11.02 13.33 32.65
C ARG A 695 -10.29 12.11 32.10
N ARG A 696 -9.03 11.94 32.54
CA ARG A 696 -8.27 10.69 32.43
C ARG A 696 -8.99 9.57 33.19
N HIS A 697 -9.23 8.45 32.54
CA HIS A 697 -9.44 7.17 33.23
C HIS A 697 -8.18 6.32 33.03
N ALA A 698 -7.53 6.03 34.14
CA ALA A 698 -6.60 4.92 34.27
C ALA A 698 -7.43 3.65 34.50
N ALA A 699 -7.08 2.56 33.81
CA ALA A 699 -7.50 1.22 34.18
C ALA A 699 -6.23 0.36 34.27
N ALA A 700 -6.03 -0.19 35.45
CA ALA A 700 -5.07 -1.22 35.75
C ALA A 700 -5.76 -2.58 35.57
N SER A 701 -5.11 -3.51 34.86
CA SER A 701 -5.09 -4.98 35.02
C SER A 701 -4.36 -5.55 33.82
#